data_AF-A0A512B0R5-F1
#
_entry.id   AF-A0A512B0R5-F1
#
_cell.length_a   1.000
_cell.length_b   1.000
_cell.length_c   1.000
_cell.angle_alpha   90.00
_cell.angle_beta   90.00
_cell.angle_gamma   90.00
#
_symmetry.space_group_name_H-M   'P 1'
#
loop_
_entity.id
_entity.type
_entity.pdbx_description
1 polymer ?
#
loop_
_entity_poly.entity_id
_entity_poly.type
_entity_poly.pdbx_seq_one_letter_code
_entity_poly.pdbx_strand_id
1 'polypeptide(L)'
;MHKSFLYFNDTITKLDSLATLYSQSAISNYLTASENQKEDRTLISILEINRASESIYSALNKSIITGDYIQIDELEKRIDALKLKINEIISGIPFLGEDKIEIVNELFDDLQSSFSLPVLQSISQFKLLISQIKYRLSPTKSIHLFDVITEDDIAPNSNPLNTITHDLSQLFGINIQLARIDHNIAVKKEYLEVLLKLQKKLEDDSYNFSQSTPQIADILVDKCNYLLFKILYRLEKGKKNFLYIHNYKDKELKLEEIKQSISYFKPFLEHSENHYYSGDRFGPFYDNQIRLINEKIRAKEKLFLGDYHTLINYYKDQNRSFEQVNNLTESFSDVFKERPYLQKREFDNKAFNISYNYFLNNRLSLLIYKNKFSIEFTNELEKYLDRISLVQQETHIYNYFPFYRFCQYLLKSIKKGLNEDSIEVNLIQKLFIKLEKNLKRSFENFEWCQDKNFLAFQLPKKECTLFNRINIDGEDLPIFLASSFILPINYEEARRELDFMYNELNSLKSQFDIQQRINEERTKIESIRKEISQHNGNQIEILSIFAAIVLFAIGNIQLYDNVENFSQAMLFMVVFAFSLGLFVLCIYVVTRYGTRRITPLHWLIFISYVGFTILLGSALIDSKQEKYPKSNKPSSQVPNKKDKTYVDKK
;
A
#
# COMPACT_ATOMS: atom_id res chain seq x y z
N MET A 1 -33.09 5.35 -25.47
CA MET A 1 -32.95 4.89 -24.08
C MET A 1 -33.03 3.37 -24.13
N HIS A 2 -31.92 2.66 -24.00
CA HIS A 2 -31.89 1.20 -24.12
C HIS A 2 -32.82 0.58 -23.07
N LYS A 3 -33.83 -0.17 -23.50
CA LYS A 3 -34.74 -0.88 -22.59
C LYS A 3 -34.08 -2.21 -22.25
N SER A 4 -33.44 -2.25 -21.08
CA SER A 4 -32.78 -3.47 -20.60
C SER A 4 -33.74 -4.66 -20.64
N PHE A 5 -33.21 -5.83 -20.99
CA PHE A 5 -33.91 -7.10 -20.99
C PHE A 5 -35.05 -7.33 -22.00
N LEU A 6 -35.33 -6.40 -22.93
CA LEU A 6 -36.36 -6.62 -23.96
C LEU A 6 -36.14 -7.93 -24.75
N TYR A 7 -34.88 -8.21 -25.07
CA TYR A 7 -34.46 -9.41 -25.80
C TYR A 7 -34.84 -10.74 -25.10
N PHE A 8 -35.05 -10.74 -23.78
CA PHE A 8 -35.58 -11.91 -23.07
C PHE A 8 -37.08 -12.08 -23.28
N ASN A 9 -37.86 -11.00 -23.39
CA ASN A 9 -39.29 -11.09 -23.66
C ASN A 9 -39.53 -11.69 -25.06
N ASP A 10 -38.80 -11.21 -26.06
CA ASP A 10 -38.88 -11.74 -27.43
C ASP A 10 -38.49 -13.23 -27.49
N THR A 11 -37.53 -13.62 -26.66
CA THR A 11 -37.10 -15.02 -26.53
C THR A 11 -38.19 -15.91 -25.92
N ILE A 12 -38.90 -15.43 -24.89
CA ILE A 12 -40.05 -16.15 -24.30
C ILE A 12 -41.13 -16.37 -25.37
N THR A 13 -41.44 -15.38 -26.20
CA THR A 13 -42.43 -15.53 -27.28
C THR A 13 -42.04 -16.58 -28.32
N LYS A 14 -40.75 -16.69 -28.67
CA LYS A 14 -40.26 -17.75 -29.56
C LYS A 14 -40.34 -19.14 -28.91
N LEU A 15 -40.16 -19.23 -27.59
CA LEU A 15 -40.36 -20.48 -26.85
C LEU A 15 -41.83 -20.92 -26.84
N ASP A 16 -42.79 -20.00 -26.85
CA ASP A 16 -44.21 -20.36 -26.98
C ASP A 16 -44.52 -21.04 -28.34
N SER A 17 -43.81 -20.62 -29.40
CA SER A 17 -43.93 -21.24 -30.73
C SER A 17 -43.39 -22.67 -30.72
N LEU A 18 -42.21 -22.88 -30.11
CA LEU A 18 -41.64 -24.21 -29.92
C LEU A 18 -42.52 -25.10 -29.04
N ALA A 19 -43.08 -24.57 -27.94
CA ALA A 19 -43.99 -25.29 -27.06
C ALA A 19 -45.23 -25.82 -27.80
N THR A 20 -45.73 -25.07 -28.79
CA THR A 20 -46.88 -25.47 -29.58
C THR A 20 -46.59 -26.71 -30.44
N LEU A 21 -45.37 -26.84 -30.99
CA LEU A 21 -44.95 -27.99 -31.80
C LEU A 21 -44.85 -29.29 -31.00
N TYR A 22 -44.54 -29.19 -29.71
CA TYR A 22 -44.41 -30.32 -28.79
C TYR A 22 -45.65 -30.53 -27.91
N SER A 23 -46.75 -29.85 -28.22
CA SER A 23 -48.02 -30.03 -27.51
C SER A 23 -48.63 -31.41 -27.76
N GLN A 24 -49.47 -31.87 -26.84
CA GLN A 24 -50.15 -33.17 -26.94
C GLN A 24 -50.94 -33.33 -28.25
N SER A 25 -51.58 -32.28 -28.74
CA SER A 25 -52.31 -32.29 -30.02
C SER A 25 -51.36 -32.37 -31.22
N ALA A 26 -50.23 -31.66 -31.18
CA ALA A 26 -49.23 -31.69 -32.23
C ALA A 26 -48.58 -33.08 -32.37
N ILE A 27 -48.23 -33.70 -31.24
CA ILE A 27 -47.65 -35.05 -31.20
C ILE A 27 -48.67 -36.10 -31.64
N SER A 28 -49.93 -35.98 -31.20
CA SER A 28 -51.02 -36.86 -31.68
C SER A 28 -51.20 -36.78 -33.19
N ASN A 29 -51.10 -35.58 -33.77
CA ASN A 29 -51.18 -35.37 -35.22
C ASN A 29 -49.92 -35.87 -35.95
N TYR A 30 -48.75 -35.87 -35.32
CA TYR A 30 -47.51 -36.38 -35.90
C TYR A 30 -47.55 -37.92 -36.02
N LEU A 31 -48.07 -38.58 -34.98
CA LEU A 31 -48.21 -40.05 -34.95
C LEU A 31 -49.17 -40.60 -36.01
N THR A 32 -50.13 -39.79 -36.48
CA THR A 32 -51.12 -40.18 -37.50
C THR A 32 -50.79 -39.68 -38.90
N ALA A 33 -49.69 -38.94 -39.07
CA ALA A 33 -49.27 -38.37 -40.34
C ALA A 33 -48.62 -39.40 -41.28
N SER A 34 -48.67 -39.14 -42.59
CA SER A 34 -47.90 -39.93 -43.57
C SER A 34 -46.39 -39.69 -43.43
N GLU A 35 -45.54 -40.58 -43.96
CA GLU A 35 -44.08 -40.44 -43.87
C GLU A 35 -43.57 -39.07 -44.39
N ASN A 36 -44.02 -38.62 -45.57
CA ASN A 36 -43.65 -37.28 -46.07
C ASN A 36 -44.08 -36.15 -45.10
N GLN A 37 -45.25 -36.28 -44.46
CA GLN A 37 -45.73 -35.29 -43.49
C GLN A 37 -44.95 -35.34 -42.16
N LYS A 38 -44.38 -36.49 -41.80
CA LYS A 38 -43.48 -36.61 -40.65
C LYS A 38 -42.13 -35.96 -40.95
N GLU A 39 -41.53 -36.24 -42.10
CA GLU A 39 -40.28 -35.59 -42.55
C GLU A 39 -40.40 -34.06 -42.55
N ASP A 40 -41.48 -33.51 -43.13
CA ASP A 40 -41.75 -32.07 -43.13
C ASP A 40 -41.85 -31.50 -41.70
N ARG A 41 -42.49 -32.24 -40.79
CA ARG A 41 -42.64 -31.83 -39.38
C ARG A 41 -41.33 -31.89 -38.61
N THR A 42 -40.49 -32.90 -38.85
CA THR A 42 -39.15 -32.99 -38.26
C THR A 42 -38.28 -31.83 -38.72
N LEU A 43 -38.33 -31.48 -40.01
CA LEU A 43 -37.63 -30.31 -40.54
C LEU A 43 -38.11 -29.00 -39.89
N ILE A 44 -39.43 -28.80 -39.78
CA ILE A 44 -40.01 -27.63 -39.10
C ILE A 44 -39.57 -27.58 -37.62
N SER A 45 -39.55 -28.73 -36.95
CA SER A 45 -39.10 -28.85 -35.57
C SER A 45 -37.64 -28.40 -35.39
N ILE A 46 -36.74 -28.91 -36.24
CA ILE A 46 -35.33 -28.50 -36.26
C ILE A 46 -35.18 -27.00 -36.50
N LEU A 47 -35.96 -26.42 -37.42
CA LEU A 47 -35.92 -24.98 -37.71
C LEU A 47 -36.37 -24.14 -36.50
N GLU A 48 -37.44 -24.53 -35.81
CA GLU A 48 -37.92 -23.81 -34.64
C GLU A 48 -37.03 -24.01 -33.41
N ILE A 49 -36.41 -25.20 -33.25
CA ILE A 49 -35.34 -25.40 -32.25
C ILE A 49 -34.18 -24.43 -32.49
N ASN A 50 -33.68 -24.35 -33.73
CA ASN A 50 -32.61 -23.42 -34.09
C ASN A 50 -33.01 -21.98 -33.78
N ARG A 51 -34.19 -21.57 -34.22
CA ARG A 51 -34.71 -20.22 -33.99
C ARG A 51 -34.83 -19.87 -32.50
N ALA A 52 -35.29 -20.81 -31.67
CA ALA A 52 -35.36 -20.64 -30.23
C ALA A 52 -33.96 -20.54 -29.61
N SER A 53 -33.06 -21.45 -30.00
CA SER A 53 -31.66 -21.49 -29.52
C SER A 53 -30.89 -20.22 -29.87
N GLU A 54 -30.95 -19.77 -31.12
CA GLU A 54 -30.34 -18.53 -31.59
C GLU A 54 -30.86 -17.33 -30.79
N SER A 55 -32.16 -17.27 -30.53
CA SER A 55 -32.73 -16.19 -29.73
C SER A 55 -32.22 -16.20 -28.29
N ILE A 56 -32.13 -17.37 -27.67
CA ILE A 56 -31.63 -17.52 -26.31
C ILE A 56 -30.16 -17.09 -26.24
N TYR A 57 -29.29 -17.64 -27.08
CA TYR A 57 -27.86 -17.30 -27.03
C TYR A 57 -27.60 -15.84 -27.43
N SER A 58 -28.38 -15.27 -28.36
CA SER A 58 -28.33 -13.84 -28.66
C SER A 58 -28.72 -13.00 -27.43
N ALA A 59 -29.82 -13.35 -26.76
CA ALA A 59 -30.26 -12.69 -25.52
C ALA A 59 -29.19 -12.78 -24.40
N LEU A 60 -28.62 -13.96 -24.19
CA LEU A 60 -27.58 -14.19 -23.19
C LEU A 60 -26.32 -13.36 -23.48
N ASN A 61 -25.84 -13.36 -24.73
CA ASN A 61 -24.69 -12.55 -25.12
C ASN A 61 -24.95 -11.05 -24.95
N LYS A 62 -26.09 -10.56 -25.45
CA LYS A 62 -26.49 -9.15 -25.30
C LYS A 62 -26.55 -8.76 -23.82
N SER A 63 -27.09 -9.62 -22.96
CA SER A 63 -27.16 -9.39 -21.50
C SER A 63 -25.80 -9.22 -20.83
N ILE A 64 -24.80 -10.00 -21.26
CA ILE A 64 -23.44 -9.88 -20.72
C ILE A 64 -22.77 -8.60 -21.26
N ILE A 65 -22.94 -8.30 -22.55
CA ILE A 65 -22.38 -7.09 -23.19
C ILE A 65 -22.94 -5.83 -22.53
N THR A 66 -24.24 -5.77 -22.24
CA THR A 66 -24.87 -4.61 -21.58
C THR A 66 -24.62 -4.53 -20.07
N GLY A 67 -24.05 -5.58 -19.49
CA GLY A 67 -23.80 -5.67 -18.05
C GLY A 67 -25.08 -5.78 -17.24
N ASP A 68 -26.09 -6.46 -17.75
CA ASP A 68 -27.36 -6.63 -17.05
C ASP A 68 -27.26 -7.56 -15.84
N TYR A 69 -26.23 -8.42 -15.80
CA TYR A 69 -25.93 -9.32 -14.68
C TYR A 69 -25.55 -8.63 -13.36
N ILE A 70 -25.30 -7.32 -13.35
CA ILE A 70 -25.13 -6.57 -12.11
C ILE A 70 -26.46 -6.08 -11.52
N GLN A 71 -27.57 -6.23 -12.26
CA GLN A 71 -28.94 -6.05 -11.79
C GLN A 71 -29.50 -7.41 -11.35
N ILE A 72 -28.84 -8.00 -10.35
CA ILE A 72 -28.93 -9.41 -9.96
C ILE A 72 -30.40 -9.88 -9.83
N ASP A 73 -31.18 -9.24 -8.97
CA ASP A 73 -32.56 -9.67 -8.68
C ASP A 73 -33.48 -9.65 -9.91
N GLU A 74 -33.30 -8.69 -10.82
CA GLU A 74 -34.13 -8.59 -12.03
C GLU A 74 -33.69 -9.62 -13.09
N LEU A 75 -32.37 -9.82 -13.24
CA LEU A 75 -31.87 -10.82 -14.17
C LEU A 75 -32.19 -12.24 -13.70
N GLU A 76 -32.01 -12.56 -12.41
CA GLU A 76 -32.31 -13.89 -11.85
C GLU A 76 -33.76 -14.29 -12.16
N LYS A 77 -34.73 -13.40 -11.94
CA LYS A 77 -36.15 -13.64 -12.28
C LYS A 77 -36.36 -13.99 -13.75
N ARG A 78 -35.65 -13.32 -14.66
CA ARG A 78 -35.77 -13.56 -16.11
C ARG A 78 -35.13 -14.86 -16.53
N ILE A 79 -33.98 -15.19 -15.96
CA ILE A 79 -33.29 -16.45 -16.19
C ILE A 79 -34.09 -17.63 -15.61
N ASP A 80 -34.71 -17.45 -14.45
CA ASP A 80 -35.61 -18.44 -13.85
C ASP A 80 -36.86 -18.65 -14.70
N ALA A 81 -37.48 -17.58 -15.20
CA ALA A 81 -38.61 -17.69 -16.11
C ALA A 81 -38.24 -18.44 -17.41
N LEU A 82 -37.05 -18.17 -17.95
CA LEU A 82 -36.52 -18.88 -19.11
C LEU A 82 -36.32 -20.38 -18.82
N LYS A 83 -35.69 -20.71 -17.68
CA LYS A 83 -35.46 -22.10 -17.24
C LYS A 83 -36.78 -22.84 -17.01
N LEU A 84 -37.75 -22.21 -16.35
CA LEU A 84 -39.08 -22.77 -16.13
C LEU A 84 -39.77 -23.08 -17.47
N LYS A 85 -39.74 -22.14 -18.42
CA LYS A 85 -40.38 -22.34 -19.73
C LYS A 85 -39.76 -23.48 -20.52
N ILE A 86 -38.44 -23.61 -20.50
CA ILE A 86 -37.73 -24.74 -21.15
C ILE A 86 -38.15 -26.06 -20.50
N ASN A 87 -38.19 -26.12 -19.17
CA ASN A 87 -38.61 -27.33 -18.45
C ASN A 87 -40.08 -27.69 -18.71
N GLU A 88 -40.97 -26.69 -18.81
CA GLU A 88 -42.38 -26.88 -19.18
C GLU A 88 -42.50 -27.55 -20.55
N ILE A 89 -41.73 -27.11 -21.55
CA ILE A 89 -41.72 -27.71 -22.90
C ILE A 89 -41.33 -29.20 -22.82
N ILE A 90 -40.27 -29.53 -22.07
CA ILE A 90 -39.77 -30.91 -21.94
C ILE A 90 -40.81 -31.78 -21.20
N SER A 91 -41.34 -31.28 -20.09
CA SER A 91 -42.30 -32.00 -19.24
C SER A 91 -43.69 -32.16 -19.88
N GLY A 92 -44.03 -31.29 -20.84
CA GLY A 92 -45.31 -31.30 -21.55
C GLY A 92 -45.43 -32.40 -22.61
N ILE A 93 -44.36 -33.16 -22.85
CA ILE A 93 -44.33 -34.23 -23.85
C ILE A 93 -45.07 -35.46 -23.29
N PRO A 94 -46.16 -35.90 -23.95
CA PRO A 94 -47.02 -36.96 -23.45
C PRO A 94 -46.30 -38.30 -23.45
N PHE A 95 -46.48 -39.06 -22.36
CA PHE A 95 -46.04 -40.46 -22.29
C PHE A 95 -46.91 -41.32 -23.22
N LEU A 96 -46.27 -42.05 -24.14
CA LEU A 96 -46.92 -42.93 -25.11
C LEU A 96 -46.56 -44.39 -24.80
N GLY A 97 -47.49 -45.33 -25.03
CA GLY A 97 -47.27 -46.76 -24.77
C GLY A 97 -46.21 -47.40 -25.68
N GLU A 98 -45.66 -48.54 -25.26
CA GLU A 98 -44.41 -49.18 -25.74
C GLU A 98 -44.15 -49.14 -27.26
N ASP A 99 -45.15 -49.40 -28.11
CA ASP A 99 -44.96 -49.48 -29.57
C ASP A 99 -44.83 -48.12 -30.29
N LYS A 100 -45.21 -47.01 -29.65
CA LYS A 100 -45.12 -45.64 -30.22
C LYS A 100 -43.95 -44.83 -29.64
N ILE A 101 -43.18 -45.46 -28.75
CA ILE A 101 -42.08 -44.84 -27.99
C ILE A 101 -40.89 -44.54 -28.90
N GLU A 102 -40.53 -45.43 -29.83
CA GLU A 102 -39.26 -45.32 -30.58
C GLU A 102 -39.17 -44.07 -31.48
N ILE A 103 -40.25 -43.73 -32.21
CA ILE A 103 -40.28 -42.55 -33.10
C ILE A 103 -40.39 -41.23 -32.31
N VAL A 104 -41.10 -41.25 -31.17
CA VAL A 104 -41.23 -40.05 -30.31
C VAL A 104 -39.96 -39.83 -29.49
N ASN A 105 -39.24 -40.91 -29.17
CA ASN A 105 -37.92 -40.82 -28.56
C ASN A 105 -36.92 -40.13 -29.49
N GLU A 106 -36.93 -40.36 -30.80
CA GLU A 106 -36.00 -39.67 -31.72
C GLU A 106 -36.25 -38.15 -31.75
N LEU A 107 -37.52 -37.72 -31.87
CA LEU A 107 -37.89 -36.30 -31.81
C LEU A 107 -37.58 -35.67 -30.44
N PHE A 108 -37.73 -36.45 -29.37
CA PHE A 108 -37.42 -36.04 -28.00
C PHE A 108 -35.91 -35.96 -27.75
N ASP A 109 -35.14 -36.91 -28.26
CA ASP A 109 -33.70 -36.99 -28.15
C ASP A 109 -33.07 -35.79 -28.86
N ASP A 110 -33.57 -35.38 -30.02
CA ASP A 110 -33.14 -34.16 -30.72
C ASP A 110 -33.43 -32.90 -29.89
N LEU A 111 -34.66 -32.75 -29.38
CA LEU A 111 -35.02 -31.63 -28.50
C LEU A 111 -34.18 -31.62 -27.21
N GLN A 112 -33.91 -32.79 -26.65
CA GLN A 112 -33.20 -32.89 -25.38
C GLN A 112 -31.71 -32.62 -25.57
N SER A 113 -31.05 -33.34 -26.48
CA SER A 113 -29.61 -33.32 -26.71
C SER A 113 -29.12 -32.06 -27.41
N SER A 114 -29.92 -31.52 -28.35
CA SER A 114 -29.50 -30.39 -29.18
C SER A 114 -30.00 -29.04 -28.69
N PHE A 115 -31.03 -29.02 -27.84
CA PHE A 115 -31.60 -27.79 -27.32
C PHE A 115 -31.59 -27.70 -25.80
N SER A 116 -32.36 -28.55 -25.11
CA SER A 116 -32.58 -28.32 -23.67
C SER A 116 -31.32 -28.46 -22.83
N LEU A 117 -30.52 -29.51 -23.04
CA LEU A 117 -29.34 -29.78 -22.21
C LEU A 117 -28.28 -28.68 -22.40
N PRO A 118 -27.85 -28.33 -23.64
CA PRO A 118 -26.84 -27.29 -23.84
C PRO A 118 -27.30 -25.91 -23.34
N VAL A 119 -28.58 -25.56 -23.56
CA VAL A 119 -29.13 -24.27 -23.12
C VAL A 119 -29.25 -24.20 -21.61
N LEU A 120 -29.75 -25.25 -20.95
CA LEU A 120 -29.87 -25.28 -19.49
C LEU A 120 -28.49 -25.23 -18.82
N GLN A 121 -27.49 -25.93 -19.37
CA GLN A 121 -26.11 -25.83 -18.91
C GLN A 121 -25.56 -24.40 -19.08
N SER A 122 -25.81 -23.76 -20.22
CA SER A 122 -25.41 -22.38 -20.47
C SER A 122 -26.07 -21.40 -19.49
N ILE A 123 -27.35 -21.63 -19.15
CA ILE A 123 -28.07 -20.90 -18.12
C ILE A 123 -27.43 -21.12 -16.73
N SER A 124 -27.06 -22.35 -16.37
CA SER A 124 -26.34 -22.64 -15.13
C SER A 124 -25.00 -21.90 -15.06
N GLN A 125 -24.23 -21.87 -16.16
CA GLN A 125 -22.98 -21.09 -16.25
C GLN A 125 -23.22 -19.58 -16.07
N PHE A 126 -24.33 -19.05 -16.61
CA PHE A 126 -24.68 -17.64 -16.39
C PHE A 126 -25.04 -17.36 -14.93
N LYS A 127 -25.80 -18.25 -14.28
CA LYS A 127 -26.11 -18.15 -12.84
C LYS A 127 -24.86 -18.22 -11.98
N LEU A 128 -23.89 -19.04 -12.35
CA LEU A 128 -22.61 -19.11 -11.67
C LEU A 128 -21.84 -17.77 -11.77
N LEU A 129 -21.83 -17.11 -12.93
CA LEU A 129 -21.29 -15.75 -13.07
C LEU A 129 -22.00 -14.77 -12.12
N ILE A 130 -23.34 -14.80 -12.08
CA ILE A 130 -24.14 -13.94 -11.19
C ILE A 130 -23.77 -14.17 -9.72
N SER A 131 -23.68 -15.43 -9.28
CA SER A 131 -23.29 -15.80 -7.91
C SER A 131 -21.90 -15.28 -7.54
N GLN A 132 -20.92 -15.46 -8.43
CA GLN A 132 -19.55 -14.96 -8.23
C GLN A 132 -19.51 -13.44 -8.11
N ILE A 133 -20.29 -12.73 -8.93
CA ILE A 133 -20.40 -11.27 -8.86
C ILE A 133 -21.10 -10.84 -7.59
N LYS A 134 -22.18 -11.51 -7.16
CA LYS A 134 -22.87 -11.25 -5.90
C LYS A 134 -21.92 -11.36 -4.71
N TYR A 135 -21.13 -12.44 -4.67
CA TYR A 135 -20.10 -12.62 -3.66
C TYR A 135 -19.06 -11.49 -3.69
N ARG A 136 -18.62 -11.08 -4.88
CA ARG A 136 -17.69 -9.95 -5.06
C ARG A 136 -18.30 -8.65 -4.54
N LEU A 137 -19.58 -8.39 -4.79
CA LEU A 137 -20.26 -7.17 -4.35
C LEU A 137 -20.60 -7.16 -2.85
N SER A 138 -20.66 -8.35 -2.23
CA SER A 138 -20.99 -8.49 -0.82
C SER A 138 -20.00 -7.78 0.13
N PRO A 139 -20.47 -7.22 1.26
CA PRO A 139 -19.65 -6.54 2.26
C PRO A 139 -18.82 -7.47 3.15
N THR A 140 -18.65 -8.75 2.80
CA THR A 140 -18.02 -9.74 3.68
C THR A 140 -16.50 -9.59 3.78
N LYS A 141 -15.97 -9.84 5.00
CA LYS A 141 -14.54 -10.04 5.26
C LYS A 141 -14.07 -11.48 5.01
N SER A 142 -14.99 -12.43 4.89
CA SER A 142 -14.64 -13.84 4.70
C SER A 142 -13.92 -14.05 3.38
N ILE A 143 -12.83 -14.83 3.42
CA ILE A 143 -12.05 -15.27 2.25
C ILE A 143 -12.87 -16.29 1.46
N HIS A 144 -12.89 -16.19 0.13
CA HIS A 144 -13.49 -17.21 -0.73
C HIS A 144 -12.45 -18.28 -1.00
N LEU A 145 -12.78 -19.53 -0.68
CA LEU A 145 -11.85 -20.64 -0.92
C LEU A 145 -12.06 -21.24 -2.31
N PHE A 146 -13.29 -21.65 -2.62
CA PHE A 146 -13.67 -22.21 -3.91
C PHE A 146 -15.20 -22.27 -4.05
N ASP A 147 -15.68 -22.34 -5.29
CA ASP A 147 -17.07 -22.70 -5.58
C ASP A 147 -17.18 -24.23 -5.66
N VAL A 148 -18.18 -24.81 -5.01
CA VAL A 148 -18.54 -26.23 -5.17
C VAL A 148 -19.75 -26.32 -6.09
N ILE A 149 -19.57 -26.96 -7.24
CA ILE A 149 -20.63 -27.19 -8.22
C ILE A 149 -20.82 -28.71 -8.28
N THR A 150 -22.02 -29.17 -7.95
CA THR A 150 -22.37 -30.60 -7.91
C THR A 150 -23.24 -31.03 -9.11
N GLU A 151 -23.53 -30.13 -10.05
CA GLU A 151 -24.19 -30.51 -11.31
C GLU A 151 -23.18 -31.30 -12.16
N ASP A 152 -23.56 -32.50 -12.61
CA ASP A 152 -22.70 -33.37 -13.43
C ASP A 152 -22.29 -32.65 -14.72
N ASP A 153 -21.06 -32.11 -14.73
CA ASP A 153 -20.36 -31.56 -15.90
C ASP A 153 -19.94 -32.68 -16.87
N ILE A 154 -20.88 -33.52 -17.32
CA ILE A 154 -20.66 -34.26 -18.56
C ILE A 154 -21.00 -33.28 -19.67
N ALA A 155 -19.97 -32.74 -20.34
CA ALA A 155 -20.14 -32.11 -21.64
C ALA A 155 -20.90 -33.11 -22.52
N PRO A 156 -22.17 -32.85 -22.90
CA PRO A 156 -22.76 -33.65 -23.93
C PRO A 156 -21.88 -33.39 -25.16
N ASN A 157 -21.53 -34.43 -25.91
CA ASN A 157 -21.30 -34.26 -27.33
C ASN A 157 -22.64 -33.81 -27.94
N SER A 158 -23.06 -32.58 -27.67
CA SER A 158 -24.24 -32.00 -28.30
C SER A 158 -23.82 -31.67 -29.72
N ASN A 159 -24.48 -32.27 -30.71
CA ASN A 159 -24.43 -31.73 -32.06
C ASN A 159 -25.11 -30.37 -32.01
N PRO A 160 -24.39 -29.25 -32.16
CA PRO A 160 -25.05 -27.98 -32.26
C PRO A 160 -25.90 -28.01 -33.54
N LEU A 161 -27.21 -27.78 -33.41
CA LEU A 161 -28.05 -27.57 -34.57
C LEU A 161 -27.62 -26.26 -35.24
N ASN A 162 -27.41 -26.32 -36.56
CA ASN A 162 -26.93 -25.26 -37.45
C ASN A 162 -25.66 -24.48 -37.02
N THR A 163 -24.98 -23.87 -37.99
CA THR A 163 -23.72 -23.15 -37.74
C THR A 163 -23.90 -21.89 -36.88
N ILE A 164 -25.04 -21.20 -36.99
CA ILE A 164 -25.29 -19.93 -36.29
C ILE A 164 -25.46 -20.14 -34.78
N THR A 165 -26.25 -21.13 -34.37
CA THR A 165 -26.46 -21.46 -32.97
C THR A 165 -25.15 -21.88 -32.30
N HIS A 166 -24.35 -22.69 -33.01
CA HIS A 166 -23.03 -23.09 -32.56
C HIS A 166 -22.15 -21.85 -32.28
N ASP A 167 -22.06 -20.94 -33.25
CA ASP A 167 -21.26 -19.72 -33.15
C ASP A 167 -21.68 -18.87 -31.95
N LEU A 168 -22.99 -18.64 -31.79
CA LEU A 168 -23.53 -17.86 -30.66
C LEU A 168 -23.25 -18.52 -29.30
N SER A 169 -23.34 -19.85 -29.22
CA SER A 169 -23.03 -20.62 -28.01
C SER A 169 -21.54 -20.52 -27.65
N GLN A 170 -20.66 -20.64 -28.65
CA GLN A 170 -19.22 -20.45 -28.44
C GLN A 170 -18.89 -19.02 -27.98
N LEU A 171 -19.47 -18.01 -28.63
CA LEU A 171 -19.31 -16.61 -28.25
C LEU A 171 -19.82 -16.35 -26.83
N PHE A 172 -20.93 -16.97 -26.43
CA PHE A 172 -21.45 -16.89 -25.07
C PHE A 172 -20.44 -17.42 -24.04
N GLY A 173 -19.84 -18.59 -24.30
CA GLY A 173 -18.80 -19.16 -23.44
C GLY A 173 -17.58 -18.24 -23.26
N ILE A 174 -17.13 -17.62 -24.36
CA ILE A 174 -16.03 -16.63 -24.33
C ILE A 174 -16.44 -15.37 -23.55
N ASN A 175 -17.65 -14.86 -23.80
CA ASN A 175 -18.19 -13.66 -23.17
C ASN A 175 -18.31 -13.81 -21.64
N ILE A 176 -18.76 -14.97 -21.16
CA ILE A 176 -18.76 -15.31 -19.72
C ILE A 176 -17.35 -15.23 -19.14
N GLN A 177 -16.36 -15.83 -19.79
CA GLN A 177 -14.98 -15.81 -19.30
C GLN A 177 -14.39 -14.40 -19.27
N LEU A 178 -14.62 -13.60 -20.32
CA LEU A 178 -14.18 -12.20 -20.37
C LEU A 178 -14.87 -11.36 -19.29
N ALA A 179 -16.16 -11.58 -19.01
CA ALA A 179 -16.85 -10.91 -17.92
C ALA A 179 -16.28 -11.28 -16.55
N ARG A 180 -15.97 -12.56 -16.31
CA ARG A 180 -15.30 -13.01 -15.08
C ARG A 180 -13.95 -12.32 -14.87
N ILE A 181 -13.13 -12.26 -15.91
CA ILE A 181 -11.80 -11.63 -15.85
C ILE A 181 -11.93 -10.12 -15.64
N ASP A 182 -12.85 -9.45 -16.34
CA ASP A 182 -13.09 -8.00 -16.22
C ASP A 182 -13.46 -7.61 -14.78
N HIS A 183 -14.37 -8.36 -14.15
CA HIS A 183 -14.66 -8.15 -12.73
C HIS A 183 -13.44 -8.45 -11.88
N ASN A 184 -12.77 -9.58 -12.07
CA ASN A 184 -11.68 -10.04 -11.21
C ASN A 184 -10.28 -9.61 -11.65
N ILE A 185 -10.16 -8.53 -12.42
CA ILE A 185 -8.91 -8.18 -13.11
C ILE A 185 -7.78 -7.94 -12.11
N ALA A 186 -6.69 -8.66 -12.30
CA ALA A 186 -5.47 -8.59 -11.51
C ALA A 186 -4.26 -8.93 -12.40
N VAL A 187 -3.06 -8.51 -12.01
CA VAL A 187 -1.85 -8.92 -12.74
C VAL A 187 -1.50 -10.36 -12.34
N LYS A 188 -1.99 -11.32 -13.13
CA LYS A 188 -1.82 -12.78 -12.93
C LYS A 188 -1.43 -13.45 -14.24
N LYS A 189 -0.51 -14.42 -14.17
CA LYS A 189 -0.05 -15.16 -15.36
C LYS A 189 -1.20 -16.00 -15.94
N GLU A 190 -2.03 -16.54 -15.07
CA GLU A 190 -3.17 -17.39 -15.39
C GLU A 190 -4.19 -16.61 -16.25
N TYR A 191 -4.45 -15.35 -15.91
CA TYR A 191 -5.34 -14.50 -16.71
C TYR A 191 -4.75 -14.14 -18.07
N LEU A 192 -3.44 -13.88 -18.16
CA LEU A 192 -2.78 -13.66 -19.44
C LEU A 192 -2.91 -14.91 -20.33
N GLU A 193 -2.67 -16.10 -19.79
CA GLU A 193 -2.80 -17.34 -20.54
C GLU A 193 -4.23 -17.55 -21.06
N VAL A 194 -5.25 -17.37 -20.20
CA VAL A 194 -6.66 -17.48 -20.60
C VAL A 194 -7.00 -16.44 -21.67
N LEU A 195 -6.65 -15.17 -21.47
CA LEU A 195 -6.94 -14.11 -22.44
C LEU A 195 -6.27 -14.37 -23.79
N LEU A 196 -5.03 -14.86 -23.82
CA LEU A 196 -4.36 -15.21 -25.07
C LEU A 196 -5.02 -16.38 -25.78
N LYS A 197 -5.45 -17.41 -25.05
CA LYS A 197 -6.21 -18.54 -25.63
C LYS A 197 -7.54 -18.05 -26.22
N LEU A 198 -8.27 -17.20 -25.51
CA LEU A 198 -9.52 -16.61 -25.98
C LEU A 198 -9.31 -15.70 -27.19
N GLN A 199 -8.27 -14.87 -27.18
CA GLN A 199 -7.91 -14.01 -28.30
C GLN A 199 -7.63 -14.84 -29.56
N LYS A 200 -6.81 -15.89 -29.45
CA LYS A 200 -6.48 -16.75 -30.60
C LYS A 200 -7.69 -17.52 -31.10
N LYS A 201 -8.55 -18.00 -30.20
CA LYS A 201 -9.83 -18.61 -30.58
C LYS A 201 -10.70 -17.62 -31.37
N LEU A 202 -10.86 -16.39 -30.88
CA LEU A 202 -11.64 -15.37 -31.57
C LEU A 202 -11.02 -14.96 -32.92
N GLU A 203 -9.68 -14.90 -33.03
CA GLU A 203 -8.98 -14.59 -34.28
C GLU A 203 -9.11 -15.72 -35.31
N ASP A 204 -8.89 -16.97 -34.90
CA ASP A 204 -8.96 -18.15 -35.78
C ASP A 204 -10.41 -18.38 -36.27
N ASP A 205 -11.40 -18.18 -35.38
CA ASP A 205 -12.82 -18.36 -35.69
C ASP A 205 -13.45 -17.13 -36.38
N SER A 206 -12.80 -15.96 -36.37
CA SER A 206 -13.31 -14.72 -37.00
C SER A 206 -13.61 -14.86 -38.49
N TYR A 207 -12.91 -15.77 -39.18
CA TYR A 207 -13.13 -16.08 -40.59
C TYR A 207 -14.33 -17.01 -40.84
N ASN A 208 -14.83 -17.68 -39.79
CA ASN A 208 -15.84 -18.74 -39.89
C ASN A 208 -17.21 -18.35 -39.31
N PHE A 209 -17.30 -17.28 -38.50
CA PHE A 209 -18.57 -16.84 -37.91
C PHE A 209 -19.57 -16.38 -38.97
N SER A 210 -20.84 -16.81 -38.83
CA SER A 210 -21.94 -16.41 -39.71
C SER A 210 -22.16 -14.89 -39.78
N GLN A 211 -22.77 -14.37 -40.87
CA GLN A 211 -22.99 -12.93 -41.10
C GLN A 211 -23.79 -12.20 -39.99
N SER A 212 -24.54 -12.93 -39.16
CA SER A 212 -25.35 -12.39 -38.05
C SER A 212 -24.62 -12.34 -36.70
N THR A 213 -23.43 -12.94 -36.59
CA THR A 213 -22.60 -12.98 -35.37
C THR A 213 -21.35 -12.07 -35.31
N PRO A 214 -20.91 -11.36 -36.37
CA PRO A 214 -19.59 -10.72 -36.38
C PRO A 214 -19.49 -9.54 -35.40
N GLN A 215 -20.57 -8.77 -35.23
CA GLN A 215 -20.57 -7.63 -34.30
C GLN A 215 -20.35 -8.05 -32.84
N ILE A 216 -20.89 -9.19 -32.42
CA ILE A 216 -20.65 -9.73 -31.07
C ILE A 216 -19.18 -10.15 -30.97
N ALA A 217 -18.67 -10.89 -31.96
CA ALA A 217 -17.27 -11.31 -31.99
C ALA A 217 -16.31 -10.12 -31.90
N ASP A 218 -16.54 -9.06 -32.69
CA ASP A 218 -15.73 -7.83 -32.70
C ASP A 218 -15.68 -7.17 -31.32
N ILE A 219 -16.82 -7.08 -30.62
CA ILE A 219 -16.87 -6.55 -29.23
C ILE A 219 -16.02 -7.41 -28.30
N LEU A 220 -16.10 -8.74 -28.42
CA LEU A 220 -15.36 -9.65 -27.56
C LEU A 220 -13.86 -9.60 -27.84
N VAL A 221 -13.45 -9.49 -29.12
CA VAL A 221 -12.06 -9.26 -29.52
C VAL A 221 -11.55 -7.96 -28.90
N ASP A 222 -12.28 -6.86 -29.06
CA ASP A 222 -11.90 -5.56 -28.53
C ASP A 222 -11.79 -5.58 -27.00
N LYS A 223 -12.74 -6.24 -26.32
CA LYS A 223 -12.74 -6.43 -24.86
C LYS A 223 -11.54 -7.26 -24.42
N CYS A 224 -11.25 -8.36 -25.11
CA CYS A 224 -10.12 -9.22 -24.82
C CYS A 224 -8.80 -8.45 -24.96
N ASN A 225 -8.63 -7.71 -26.06
CA ASN A 225 -7.45 -6.88 -26.31
C ASN A 225 -7.29 -5.78 -25.26
N TYR A 226 -8.38 -5.13 -24.85
CA TYR A 226 -8.32 -4.11 -23.81
C TYR A 226 -7.96 -4.70 -22.43
N LEU A 227 -8.49 -5.86 -22.06
CA LEU A 227 -8.11 -6.54 -20.81
C LEU A 227 -6.63 -6.99 -20.84
N LEU A 228 -6.14 -7.49 -21.98
CA LEU A 228 -4.72 -7.80 -22.20
C LEU A 228 -3.84 -6.56 -22.01
N PHE A 229 -4.20 -5.45 -22.66
CA PHE A 229 -3.53 -4.16 -22.51
C PHE A 229 -3.39 -3.78 -21.03
N LYS A 230 -4.48 -3.86 -20.24
CA LYS A 230 -4.46 -3.44 -18.84
C LYS A 230 -3.48 -4.23 -17.98
N ILE A 231 -3.37 -5.54 -18.21
CA ILE A 231 -2.41 -6.38 -17.47
C ILE A 231 -0.98 -6.11 -17.95
N LEU A 232 -0.75 -6.05 -19.26
CA LEU A 232 0.57 -5.84 -19.84
C LEU A 232 1.14 -4.46 -19.49
N TYR A 233 0.32 -3.40 -19.54
CA TYR A 233 0.73 -2.05 -19.17
C TYR A 233 1.24 -1.98 -17.71
N ARG A 234 0.66 -2.77 -16.81
CA ARG A 234 1.15 -2.87 -15.41
C ARG A 234 2.46 -3.64 -15.28
N LEU A 235 2.71 -4.59 -16.16
CA LEU A 235 3.94 -5.39 -16.17
C LEU A 235 5.12 -4.69 -16.83
N GLU A 236 4.87 -3.76 -17.76
CA GLU A 236 5.87 -3.09 -18.60
C GLU A 236 6.77 -2.07 -17.86
N LYS A 237 6.93 -2.18 -16.52
CA LYS A 237 7.84 -1.35 -15.72
C LYS A 237 9.33 -1.62 -16.05
N GLY A 238 9.76 -1.34 -17.29
CA GLY A 238 11.13 -1.50 -17.78
C GLY A 238 11.43 -2.81 -18.55
N LYS A 239 10.43 -3.64 -18.84
CA LYS A 239 10.59 -4.86 -19.65
C LYS A 239 10.15 -4.58 -21.09
N LYS A 240 11.02 -4.84 -22.06
CA LYS A 240 10.76 -4.47 -23.46
C LYS A 240 9.88 -5.48 -24.21
N ASN A 241 9.94 -6.77 -23.86
CA ASN A 241 9.32 -7.83 -24.68
C ASN A 241 8.70 -8.92 -23.77
N PHE A 242 7.45 -9.30 -24.02
CA PHE A 242 6.80 -10.45 -23.39
C PHE A 242 6.71 -11.60 -24.39
N LEU A 243 7.29 -12.76 -24.07
CA LEU A 243 7.30 -13.93 -24.95
C LEU A 243 6.27 -14.96 -24.50
N TYR A 244 5.65 -15.63 -25.47
CA TYR A 244 4.77 -16.78 -25.25
C TYR A 244 4.92 -17.79 -26.40
N ILE A 245 4.62 -19.05 -26.12
CA ILE A 245 4.65 -20.12 -27.13
C ILE A 245 3.22 -20.38 -27.59
N HIS A 246 2.99 -20.32 -28.90
CA HIS A 246 1.72 -20.66 -29.53
C HIS A 246 1.94 -21.67 -30.65
N ASN A 247 1.31 -22.84 -30.56
CA ASN A 247 1.51 -23.95 -31.50
C ASN A 247 3.00 -24.22 -31.78
N TYR A 248 3.76 -24.40 -30.69
CA TYR A 248 5.21 -24.68 -30.69
C TYR A 248 6.10 -23.58 -31.31
N LYS A 249 5.57 -22.37 -31.53
CA LYS A 249 6.33 -21.23 -32.05
C LYS A 249 6.40 -20.11 -31.02
N ASP A 250 7.59 -19.57 -30.85
CA ASP A 250 7.80 -18.35 -30.06
C ASP A 250 7.08 -17.18 -30.73
N LYS A 251 6.27 -16.49 -29.95
CA LYS A 251 5.59 -15.26 -30.31
C LYS A 251 5.90 -14.20 -29.28
N GLU A 252 5.88 -12.96 -29.74
CA GLU A 252 6.09 -11.79 -28.90
C GLU A 252 4.77 -11.03 -28.76
N LEU A 253 4.46 -10.59 -27.54
CA LEU A 253 3.38 -9.65 -27.27
C LEU A 253 3.96 -8.25 -27.21
N LYS A 254 3.59 -7.45 -28.20
CA LYS A 254 3.93 -6.03 -28.25
C LYS A 254 2.74 -5.21 -27.79
N LEU A 255 2.94 -4.41 -26.76
CA LEU A 255 1.87 -3.59 -26.19
C LEU A 255 1.28 -2.63 -27.23
N GLU A 256 2.12 -2.02 -28.05
CA GLU A 256 1.69 -1.08 -29.11
C GLU A 256 0.80 -1.72 -30.17
N GLU A 257 1.07 -2.99 -30.55
CA GLU A 257 0.20 -3.72 -31.50
C GLU A 257 -1.18 -3.97 -30.88
N ILE A 258 -1.23 -4.36 -29.59
CA ILE A 258 -2.49 -4.54 -28.86
C ILE A 258 -3.23 -3.21 -28.72
N LYS A 259 -2.55 -2.12 -28.38
CA LYS A 259 -3.14 -0.76 -28.29
C LYS A 259 -3.82 -0.36 -29.59
N GLN A 260 -3.15 -0.55 -30.73
CA GLN A 260 -3.66 -0.18 -32.04
C GLN A 260 -4.88 -1.00 -32.46
N SER A 261 -5.02 -2.22 -31.94
CA SER A 261 -6.18 -3.07 -32.19
C SER A 261 -7.44 -2.68 -31.41
N ILE A 262 -7.34 -1.79 -30.41
CA ILE A 262 -8.47 -1.38 -29.56
C ILE A 262 -9.24 -0.23 -30.21
N SER A 263 -10.54 -0.44 -30.39
CA SER A 263 -11.46 0.37 -31.15
C SER A 263 -12.64 0.86 -30.30
N TYR A 264 -13.54 -0.03 -29.84
CA TYR A 264 -14.71 0.32 -29.04
C TYR A 264 -14.32 0.92 -27.69
N PHE A 265 -13.33 0.33 -27.00
CA PHE A 265 -12.87 0.78 -25.69
C PHE A 265 -11.83 1.91 -25.73
N LYS A 266 -11.59 2.53 -26.90
CA LYS A 266 -10.64 3.65 -27.06
C LYS A 266 -10.81 4.79 -26.05
N PRO A 267 -12.04 5.24 -25.67
CA PRO A 267 -12.20 6.27 -24.64
C PRO A 267 -11.64 5.86 -23.26
N PHE A 268 -11.76 4.59 -22.89
CA PHE A 268 -11.17 4.09 -21.65
C PHE A 268 -9.65 3.92 -21.78
N LEU A 269 -9.15 3.50 -22.96
CA LEU A 269 -7.73 3.43 -23.25
C LEU A 269 -7.04 4.80 -23.06
N GLU A 270 -7.59 5.86 -23.67
CA GLU A 270 -7.05 7.23 -23.54
C GLU A 270 -6.97 7.67 -22.07
N HIS A 271 -8.01 7.37 -21.28
CA HIS A 271 -7.99 7.62 -19.83
C HIS A 271 -6.92 6.79 -19.10
N SER A 272 -6.81 5.49 -19.39
CA SER A 272 -5.81 4.62 -18.75
C SER A 272 -4.39 5.10 -19.03
N GLU A 273 -4.07 5.45 -20.27
CA GLU A 273 -2.73 5.91 -20.63
C GLU A 273 -2.41 7.22 -19.91
N ASN A 274 -3.28 8.23 -20.02
CA ASN A 274 -3.00 9.54 -19.42
C ASN A 274 -2.97 9.52 -17.89
N HIS A 275 -3.86 8.76 -17.24
CA HIS A 275 -3.92 8.70 -15.78
C HIS A 275 -2.76 7.96 -15.14
N TYR A 276 -2.18 6.97 -15.83
CA TYR A 276 -1.14 6.08 -15.30
C TYR A 276 0.21 6.24 -16.01
N TYR A 277 0.36 7.23 -16.90
CA TYR A 277 1.64 7.55 -17.54
C TYR A 277 2.68 7.98 -16.50
N SER A 278 3.91 7.45 -16.62
CA SER A 278 5.01 7.70 -15.68
C SER A 278 5.91 8.89 -16.06
N GLY A 279 5.74 9.48 -17.25
CA GLY A 279 6.50 10.67 -17.69
C GLY A 279 5.82 11.99 -17.33
N ASP A 280 6.24 13.08 -17.99
CA ASP A 280 5.60 14.39 -17.82
C ASP A 280 4.14 14.34 -18.28
N ARG A 281 3.25 14.50 -17.32
CA ARG A 281 1.79 14.36 -17.46
C ARG A 281 1.10 15.70 -17.75
N PHE A 282 1.85 16.74 -18.12
CA PHE A 282 1.31 17.98 -18.67
C PHE A 282 0.92 17.75 -20.13
N GLY A 283 -0.36 17.90 -20.47
CA GLY A 283 -0.76 17.74 -21.86
C GLY A 283 -2.22 18.10 -22.15
N PRO A 284 -2.55 18.17 -23.46
CA PRO A 284 -3.86 18.60 -23.96
C PRO A 284 -5.04 17.81 -23.38
N PHE A 285 -4.81 16.56 -22.98
CA PHE A 285 -5.81 15.71 -22.34
C PHE A 285 -6.34 16.34 -21.04
N TYR A 286 -5.46 16.69 -20.08
CA TYR A 286 -5.88 17.27 -18.81
C TYR A 286 -6.49 18.67 -18.99
N ASP A 287 -5.93 19.48 -19.89
CA ASP A 287 -6.46 20.81 -20.19
C ASP A 287 -7.91 20.74 -20.69
N ASN A 288 -8.18 19.80 -21.60
CA ASN A 288 -9.53 19.57 -22.11
C ASN A 288 -10.47 19.05 -21.02
N GLN A 289 -10.06 18.02 -20.26
CA GLN A 289 -10.90 17.43 -19.22
C GLN A 289 -11.23 18.43 -18.10
N ILE A 290 -10.25 19.20 -17.64
CA ILE A 290 -10.46 20.21 -16.60
C ILE A 290 -11.36 21.33 -17.11
N ARG A 291 -11.21 21.76 -18.37
CA ARG A 291 -12.12 22.73 -18.98
C ARG A 291 -13.56 22.22 -18.97
N LEU A 292 -13.80 21.01 -19.45
CA LEU A 292 -15.13 20.39 -19.48
C LEU A 292 -15.73 20.25 -18.08
N ILE A 293 -14.93 19.85 -17.09
CA ILE A 293 -15.37 19.75 -15.70
C ILE A 293 -15.73 21.14 -15.14
N ASN A 294 -14.93 22.16 -15.41
CA ASN A 294 -15.21 23.54 -14.97
C ASN A 294 -16.48 24.11 -15.62
N GLU A 295 -16.77 23.76 -16.88
CA GLU A 295 -18.02 24.12 -17.54
C GLU A 295 -19.22 23.50 -16.83
N LYS A 296 -19.16 22.20 -16.48
CA LYS A 296 -20.19 21.53 -15.67
C LYS A 296 -20.40 22.22 -14.32
N ILE A 297 -19.32 22.57 -13.62
CA ILE A 297 -19.37 23.27 -12.34
C ILE A 297 -20.06 24.63 -12.49
N ARG A 298 -19.70 25.41 -13.52
CA ARG A 298 -20.33 26.72 -13.81
C ARG A 298 -21.82 26.57 -14.14
N ALA A 299 -22.18 25.50 -14.85
CA ALA A 299 -23.56 25.15 -15.15
C ALA A 299 -24.33 24.55 -13.96
N LYS A 300 -23.68 24.38 -12.79
CA LYS A 300 -24.23 23.71 -11.59
C LYS A 300 -24.71 22.27 -11.86
N GLU A 301 -24.09 21.61 -12.83
CA GLU A 301 -24.33 20.20 -13.11
C GLU A 301 -23.67 19.30 -12.08
N LYS A 302 -24.26 18.13 -11.84
CA LYS A 302 -23.65 17.12 -10.96
C LYS A 302 -22.46 16.48 -11.66
N LEU A 303 -21.32 16.45 -10.96
CA LEU A 303 -20.12 15.76 -11.44
C LEU A 303 -20.29 14.24 -11.36
N PHE A 304 -19.69 13.56 -12.34
CA PHE A 304 -19.59 12.11 -12.37
C PHE A 304 -18.38 11.61 -11.57
N LEU A 305 -18.34 10.33 -11.17
CA LEU A 305 -17.21 9.80 -10.39
C LEU A 305 -15.89 9.86 -11.18
N GLY A 306 -15.96 9.69 -12.50
CA GLY A 306 -14.82 9.88 -13.40
C GLY A 306 -14.28 11.31 -13.41
N ASP A 307 -15.15 12.31 -13.23
CA ASP A 307 -14.73 13.72 -13.09
C ASP A 307 -13.93 13.90 -11.79
N TYR A 308 -14.45 13.38 -10.66
CA TYR A 308 -13.73 13.39 -9.38
C TYR A 308 -12.39 12.64 -9.44
N HIS A 309 -12.35 11.48 -10.11
CA HIS A 309 -11.11 10.72 -10.31
C HIS A 309 -10.08 11.54 -11.11
N THR A 310 -10.53 12.23 -12.17
CA THR A 310 -9.65 13.06 -12.99
C THR A 310 -9.08 14.23 -12.18
N LEU A 311 -9.94 14.93 -11.42
CA LEU A 311 -9.53 16.03 -10.55
C LEU A 311 -8.56 15.60 -9.45
N ILE A 312 -8.83 14.49 -8.74
CA ILE A 312 -7.93 14.02 -7.68
C ILE A 312 -6.57 13.60 -8.25
N ASN A 313 -6.54 12.94 -9.41
CA ASN A 313 -5.29 12.56 -10.07
C ASN A 313 -4.49 13.81 -10.45
N TYR A 314 -5.16 14.80 -11.05
CA TYR A 314 -4.55 16.08 -11.40
C TYR A 314 -4.01 16.83 -10.17
N TYR A 315 -4.81 17.02 -9.13
CA TYR A 315 -4.41 17.80 -7.96
C TYR A 315 -3.40 17.09 -7.06
N LYS A 316 -3.38 15.76 -7.04
CA LYS A 316 -2.42 14.99 -6.25
C LYS A 316 -1.08 14.87 -6.97
N ASP A 317 -1.07 14.43 -8.23
CA ASP A 317 0.16 14.05 -8.91
C ASP A 317 0.80 15.25 -9.63
N GLN A 318 -0.02 16.13 -10.24
CA GLN A 318 0.44 17.27 -11.06
C GLN A 318 0.62 18.54 -10.22
N ASN A 319 -0.49 19.15 -9.78
CA ASN A 319 -0.47 20.42 -9.04
C ASN A 319 0.07 20.22 -7.61
N ARG A 320 -0.10 19.01 -7.05
CA ARG A 320 0.22 18.67 -5.66
C ARG A 320 -0.41 19.67 -4.69
N SER A 321 -1.65 20.11 -4.93
CA SER A 321 -2.35 21.05 -4.07
C SER A 321 -3.15 20.32 -3.00
N PHE A 322 -2.67 20.38 -1.74
CA PHE A 322 -3.35 19.75 -0.61
C PHE A 322 -4.72 20.38 -0.35
N GLU A 323 -4.83 21.71 -0.47
CA GLU A 323 -6.09 22.42 -0.30
C GLU A 323 -7.14 21.96 -1.32
N GLN A 324 -6.77 21.84 -2.59
CA GLN A 324 -7.70 21.37 -3.64
C GLN A 324 -8.12 19.92 -3.42
N VAL A 325 -7.17 19.04 -3.04
CA VAL A 325 -7.49 17.65 -2.67
C VAL A 325 -8.41 17.60 -1.44
N ASN A 326 -8.18 18.46 -0.44
CA ASN A 326 -9.00 18.53 0.76
C ASN A 326 -10.42 19.00 0.43
N ASN A 327 -10.55 20.09 -0.32
CA ASN A 327 -11.84 20.64 -0.73
C ASN A 327 -12.63 19.63 -1.58
N LEU A 328 -11.95 18.92 -2.50
CA LEU A 328 -12.57 17.87 -3.30
C LEU A 328 -13.05 16.70 -2.43
N THR A 329 -12.24 16.30 -1.44
CA THR A 329 -12.58 15.19 -0.53
C THR A 329 -13.76 15.54 0.37
N GLU A 330 -13.83 16.77 0.90
CA GLU A 330 -14.96 17.21 1.74
C GLU A 330 -16.22 17.39 0.87
N SER A 331 -16.11 18.00 -0.32
CA SER A 331 -17.24 18.09 -1.26
C SER A 331 -17.78 16.71 -1.66
N PHE A 332 -16.90 15.74 -1.91
CA PHE A 332 -17.33 14.37 -2.19
C PHE A 332 -17.94 13.70 -0.95
N SER A 333 -17.48 14.04 0.26
CA SER A 333 -18.07 13.51 1.49
C SER A 333 -19.54 13.91 1.63
N ASP A 334 -19.92 15.10 1.18
CA ASP A 334 -21.32 15.54 1.19
C ASP A 334 -22.12 14.77 0.13
N VAL A 335 -21.60 14.64 -1.10
CA VAL A 335 -22.21 13.79 -2.14
C VAL A 335 -22.38 12.34 -1.68
N PHE A 336 -21.39 11.81 -0.96
CA PHE A 336 -21.42 10.47 -0.40
C PHE A 336 -22.52 10.33 0.66
N LYS A 337 -22.72 11.32 1.53
CA LYS A 337 -23.79 11.30 2.56
C LYS A 337 -25.18 11.56 1.98
N GLU A 338 -25.28 12.46 1.01
CA GLU A 338 -26.52 12.81 0.32
C GLU A 338 -26.95 11.76 -0.70
N ARG A 339 -26.10 10.77 -1.01
CA ARG A 339 -26.49 9.67 -1.89
C ARG A 339 -27.74 9.05 -1.27
N PRO A 340 -28.87 9.04 -1.99
CA PRO A 340 -30.05 8.46 -1.41
C PRO A 340 -29.79 6.97 -1.20
N TYR A 341 -30.32 6.41 -0.12
CA TYR A 341 -30.54 4.96 0.05
C TYR A 341 -31.34 4.33 -1.13
N LEU A 342 -31.73 5.14 -2.13
CA LEU A 342 -32.43 4.81 -3.37
C LEU A 342 -31.52 4.27 -4.50
N GLN A 343 -30.18 4.21 -4.35
CA GLN A 343 -29.36 3.43 -5.28
C GLN A 343 -29.53 1.93 -4.98
N LYS A 344 -30.59 1.34 -5.54
CA LYS A 344 -30.94 -0.09 -5.40
C LYS A 344 -29.88 -1.06 -5.95
N ARG A 345 -28.80 -0.58 -6.56
CA ARG A 345 -27.82 -1.41 -7.27
C ARG A 345 -26.54 -1.56 -6.45
N GLU A 346 -26.24 -2.80 -6.04
CA GLU A 346 -25.07 -3.15 -5.24
C GLU A 346 -23.74 -2.72 -5.90
N PHE A 347 -23.64 -2.84 -7.23
CA PHE A 347 -22.45 -2.44 -7.98
C PHE A 347 -22.14 -0.94 -7.85
N ASP A 348 -23.17 -0.09 -7.96
CA ASP A 348 -23.01 1.36 -7.87
C ASP A 348 -22.66 1.77 -6.43
N ASN A 349 -23.34 1.18 -5.43
CA ASN A 349 -23.02 1.41 -4.02
C ASN A 349 -21.56 1.05 -3.70
N LYS A 350 -21.07 -0.08 -4.22
CA LYS A 350 -19.67 -0.47 -4.05
C LYS A 350 -18.72 0.53 -4.74
N ALA A 351 -19.07 1.02 -5.93
CA ALA A 351 -18.27 2.04 -6.63
C ALA A 351 -18.11 3.32 -5.79
N PHE A 352 -19.18 3.83 -5.19
CA PHE A 352 -19.11 4.99 -4.28
C PHE A 352 -18.28 4.71 -3.02
N ASN A 353 -18.44 3.53 -2.42
CA ASN A 353 -17.67 3.09 -1.25
C ASN A 353 -16.16 3.05 -1.54
N ILE A 354 -15.77 2.44 -2.66
CA ILE A 354 -14.37 2.40 -3.12
C ILE A 354 -13.86 3.81 -3.39
N SER A 355 -14.66 4.65 -4.05
CA SER A 355 -14.29 6.01 -4.41
C SER A 355 -14.02 6.88 -3.18
N TYR A 356 -14.85 6.79 -2.14
CA TYR A 356 -14.63 7.56 -0.91
C TYR A 356 -13.32 7.18 -0.22
N ASN A 357 -13.05 5.87 -0.11
CA ASN A 357 -11.79 5.36 0.41
C ASN A 357 -10.60 5.85 -0.44
N TYR A 358 -10.72 5.81 -1.77
CA TYR A 358 -9.68 6.30 -2.66
C TYR A 358 -9.35 7.78 -2.40
N PHE A 359 -10.34 8.67 -2.24
CA PHE A 359 -10.07 10.08 -1.96
C PHE A 359 -9.35 10.31 -0.63
N LEU A 360 -9.78 9.63 0.44
CA LEU A 360 -9.10 9.69 1.73
C LEU A 360 -7.65 9.20 1.64
N ASN A 361 -7.40 8.13 0.88
CA ASN A 361 -6.06 7.58 0.68
C ASN A 361 -5.14 8.56 -0.06
N ASN A 362 -5.68 9.24 -1.09
CA ASN A 362 -4.94 10.24 -1.85
C ASN A 362 -4.66 11.48 -1.02
N ARG A 363 -5.62 11.94 -0.21
CA ARG A 363 -5.44 13.04 0.75
C ARG A 363 -4.35 12.72 1.78
N LEU A 364 -4.37 11.53 2.39
CA LEU A 364 -3.32 11.07 3.30
C LEU A 364 -1.95 11.03 2.61
N SER A 365 -1.89 10.46 1.40
CA SER A 365 -0.63 10.32 0.65
C SER A 365 0.01 11.67 0.34
N LEU A 366 -0.80 12.68 -0.02
CA LEU A 366 -0.31 14.03 -0.28
C LEU A 366 0.08 14.76 1.02
N LEU A 367 -0.67 14.55 2.11
CA LEU A 367 -0.36 15.10 3.42
C LEU A 367 1.01 14.60 3.91
N ILE A 368 1.28 13.30 3.79
CA ILE A 368 2.59 12.69 4.08
C ILE A 368 3.69 13.26 3.18
N TYR A 369 3.41 13.46 1.89
CA TYR A 369 4.39 13.98 0.93
C TYR A 369 4.84 15.41 1.24
N LYS A 370 3.91 16.29 1.67
CA LYS A 370 4.20 17.72 1.89
C LYS A 370 4.91 18.03 3.21
N ASN A 371 4.73 17.19 4.21
CA ASN A 371 5.15 17.52 5.57
C ASN A 371 6.43 16.79 5.94
N LYS A 372 7.28 17.49 6.70
CA LYS A 372 8.46 16.88 7.33
C LYS A 372 8.04 16.08 8.55
N PHE A 373 8.95 15.24 9.04
CA PHE A 373 8.71 14.51 10.26
C PHE A 373 8.63 15.43 11.48
N SER A 374 7.59 15.25 12.29
CA SER A 374 7.50 15.68 13.69
C SER A 374 6.60 14.72 14.46
N ILE A 375 6.72 14.71 15.79
CA ILE A 375 5.90 13.84 16.64
C ILE A 375 4.44 14.29 16.68
N GLU A 376 4.20 15.61 16.70
CA GLU A 376 2.87 16.21 16.64
C GLU A 376 2.16 15.79 15.36
N PHE A 377 2.85 15.93 14.22
CA PHE A 377 2.31 15.56 12.92
C PHE A 377 2.10 14.05 12.78
N THR A 378 2.97 13.22 13.37
CA THR A 378 2.75 11.77 13.44
C THR A 378 1.45 11.43 14.19
N ASN A 379 1.16 12.12 15.29
CA ASN A 379 -0.08 11.93 16.04
C ASN A 379 -1.32 12.43 15.27
N GLU A 380 -1.18 13.50 14.47
CA GLU A 380 -2.24 13.96 13.56
C GLU A 380 -2.55 12.93 12.46
N LEU A 381 -1.50 12.32 11.87
CA LEU A 381 -1.65 11.26 10.89
C LEU A 381 -2.36 10.02 11.47
N GLU A 382 -2.12 9.68 12.74
CA GLU A 382 -2.84 8.60 13.42
C GLU A 382 -4.34 8.89 13.54
N LYS A 383 -4.73 10.11 13.93
CA LYS A 383 -6.15 10.52 13.94
C LYS A 383 -6.77 10.41 12.55
N TYR A 384 -6.00 10.74 11.51
CA TYR A 384 -6.44 10.59 10.13
C TYR A 384 -6.63 9.12 9.73
N LEU A 385 -5.73 8.23 10.15
CA LEU A 385 -5.86 6.79 9.96
C LEU A 385 -7.03 6.20 10.74
N ASP A 386 -7.33 6.70 11.93
CA ASP A 386 -8.51 6.30 12.70
C ASP A 386 -9.80 6.68 11.95
N ARG A 387 -9.87 7.89 11.36
CA ARG A 387 -10.98 8.26 10.46
C ARG A 387 -11.08 7.33 9.26
N ILE A 388 -9.96 7.03 8.59
CA ILE A 388 -9.94 6.05 7.49
C ILE A 388 -10.45 4.69 7.98
N SER A 389 -10.06 4.27 9.17
CA SER A 389 -10.47 3.00 9.77
C SER A 389 -11.98 2.89 9.95
N LEU A 390 -12.59 3.95 10.48
CA LEU A 390 -14.04 4.03 10.64
C LEU A 390 -14.74 3.96 9.28
N VAL A 391 -14.25 4.72 8.29
CA VAL A 391 -14.80 4.68 6.93
C VAL A 391 -14.64 3.29 6.30
N GLN A 392 -13.51 2.62 6.46
CA GLN A 392 -13.32 1.25 5.95
C GLN A 392 -14.29 0.26 6.61
N GLN A 393 -14.60 0.44 7.89
CA GLN A 393 -15.59 -0.36 8.60
C GLN A 393 -17.01 -0.10 8.08
N GLU A 394 -17.40 1.17 7.91
CA GLU A 394 -18.72 1.58 7.38
C GLU A 394 -18.93 1.15 5.92
N THR A 395 -17.87 1.23 5.11
CA THR A 395 -17.94 0.95 3.66
C THR A 395 -17.63 -0.50 3.30
N HIS A 396 -17.09 -1.27 4.25
CA HIS A 396 -16.56 -2.61 4.04
C HIS A 396 -15.46 -2.71 2.96
N ILE A 397 -14.66 -1.64 2.81
CA ILE A 397 -13.53 -1.59 1.88
C ILE A 397 -12.21 -1.56 2.67
N TYR A 398 -11.58 -2.72 2.85
CA TYR A 398 -10.37 -2.84 3.69
C TYR A 398 -9.09 -2.61 2.90
N ASN A 399 -8.92 -1.39 2.37
CA ASN A 399 -7.74 -1.04 1.58
C ASN A 399 -6.47 -1.00 2.46
N TYR A 400 -5.42 -1.70 2.05
CA TYR A 400 -4.14 -1.76 2.75
C TYR A 400 -3.28 -0.51 2.60
N PHE A 401 -3.45 0.21 1.47
CA PHE A 401 -2.53 1.24 1.02
C PHE A 401 -2.32 2.40 2.03
N PRO A 402 -3.32 2.89 2.78
CA PRO A 402 -3.12 3.95 3.78
C PRO A 402 -2.13 3.56 4.87
N PHE A 403 -2.28 2.34 5.39
CA PHE A 403 -1.43 1.80 6.45
C PHE A 403 -0.02 1.54 5.93
N TYR A 404 0.09 0.98 4.72
CA TYR A 404 1.36 0.86 4.00
C TYR A 404 2.08 2.21 3.87
N ARG A 405 1.39 3.25 3.40
CA ARG A 405 1.97 4.60 3.23
C ARG A 405 2.43 5.22 4.55
N PHE A 406 1.67 5.01 5.62
CA PHE A 406 2.07 5.46 6.95
C PHE A 406 3.29 4.68 7.47
N CYS A 407 3.36 3.36 7.22
CA CYS A 407 4.53 2.56 7.55
C CYS A 407 5.80 3.06 6.82
N GLN A 408 5.70 3.40 5.53
CA GLN A 408 6.79 4.01 4.78
C GLN A 408 7.27 5.33 5.42
N TYR A 409 6.33 6.17 5.85
CA TYR A 409 6.62 7.42 6.55
C TYR A 409 7.35 7.18 7.89
N LEU A 410 6.87 6.23 8.70
CA LEU A 410 7.48 5.86 9.97
C LEU A 410 8.88 5.27 9.77
N LEU A 411 9.06 4.35 8.81
CA LEU A 411 10.37 3.77 8.47
C LEU A 411 11.39 4.84 8.11
N LYS A 412 11.01 5.80 7.25
CA LYS A 412 11.88 6.91 6.87
C LYS A 412 12.25 7.78 8.07
N SER A 413 11.31 7.96 9.00
CA SER A 413 11.51 8.78 10.20
C SER A 413 12.44 8.10 11.21
N ILE A 414 12.26 6.80 11.44
CA ILE A 414 13.14 5.99 12.29
C ILE A 414 14.56 5.98 11.72
N LYS A 415 14.72 5.70 10.42
CA LYS A 415 16.03 5.76 9.73
C LYS A 415 16.74 7.08 9.95
N LYS A 416 16.01 8.18 9.83
CA LYS A 416 16.57 9.50 10.05
C LYS A 416 17.01 9.68 11.50
N GLY A 417 16.15 9.34 12.47
CA GLY A 417 16.46 9.49 13.89
C GLY A 417 17.61 8.61 14.39
N LEU A 418 17.83 7.42 13.80
CA LEU A 418 19.00 6.58 14.12
C LEU A 418 20.33 7.17 13.61
N ASN A 419 20.27 8.02 12.58
CA ASN A 419 21.45 8.68 12.00
C ASN A 419 21.80 10.01 12.69
N GLU A 420 21.04 10.44 13.70
CA GLU A 420 21.32 11.67 14.47
C GLU A 420 22.33 11.38 15.59
N ASP A 421 23.19 12.37 15.92
CA ASP A 421 24.27 12.21 16.90
C ASP A 421 23.75 11.90 18.32
N SER A 422 22.55 12.39 18.64
CA SER A 422 21.86 12.16 19.91
C SER A 422 20.51 11.49 19.69
N ILE A 423 20.44 10.18 19.97
CA ILE A 423 19.20 9.41 19.77
C ILE A 423 18.25 9.60 20.94
N GLU A 424 17.03 10.03 20.64
CA GLU A 424 15.91 9.97 21.58
C GLU A 424 15.32 8.55 21.64
N VAL A 425 15.90 7.70 22.50
CA VAL A 425 15.55 6.27 22.68
C VAL A 425 14.03 6.06 22.84
N ASN A 426 13.39 6.84 23.72
CA ASN A 426 11.96 6.72 24.00
C ASN A 426 11.08 7.06 22.78
N LEU A 427 11.52 8.02 21.95
CA LEU A 427 10.79 8.41 20.75
C LEU A 427 10.86 7.28 19.70
N ILE A 428 12.06 6.77 19.44
CA ILE A 428 12.28 5.69 18.47
C ILE A 428 11.51 4.42 18.86
N GLN A 429 11.51 4.03 20.14
CA GLN A 429 10.72 2.89 20.62
C GLN A 429 9.21 3.07 20.38
N LYS A 430 8.66 4.27 20.64
CA LYS A 430 7.25 4.58 20.34
C LYS A 430 6.97 4.46 18.84
N LEU A 431 7.87 4.92 17.97
CA LEU A 431 7.72 4.80 16.53
C LEU A 431 7.74 3.34 16.05
N PHE A 432 8.59 2.49 16.63
CA PHE A 432 8.60 1.05 16.33
C PHE A 432 7.25 0.38 16.67
N ILE A 433 6.69 0.65 17.84
CA ILE A 433 5.38 0.11 18.26
C ILE A 433 4.29 0.53 17.26
N LYS A 434 4.27 1.81 16.86
CA LYS A 434 3.33 2.34 15.87
C LYS A 434 3.50 1.67 14.50
N LEU A 435 4.75 1.47 14.08
CA LEU A 435 5.09 0.82 12.81
C LEU A 435 4.63 -0.64 12.80
N GLU A 436 4.90 -1.40 13.85
CA GLU A 436 4.48 -2.80 13.97
C GLU A 436 2.96 -2.96 13.91
N LYS A 437 2.24 -2.14 14.68
CA LYS A 437 0.76 -2.15 14.68
C LYS A 437 0.20 -1.89 13.28
N ASN A 438 0.71 -0.87 12.59
CA ASN A 438 0.21 -0.50 11.26
C ASN A 438 0.67 -1.45 10.17
N LEU A 439 1.85 -2.06 10.30
CA LEU A 439 2.35 -3.04 9.35
C LEU A 439 1.53 -4.33 9.40
N LYS A 440 1.24 -4.83 10.61
CA LYS A 440 0.33 -5.98 10.80
C LYS A 440 -1.02 -5.73 10.14
N ARG A 441 -1.60 -4.56 10.40
CA ARG A 441 -2.87 -4.16 9.79
C ARG A 441 -2.79 -4.04 8.26
N SER A 442 -1.67 -3.55 7.74
CA SER A 442 -1.43 -3.48 6.30
C SER A 442 -1.40 -4.87 5.67
N PHE A 443 -0.82 -5.88 6.34
CA PHE A 443 -0.85 -7.27 5.86
C PHE A 443 -2.28 -7.84 5.86
N GLU A 444 -3.03 -7.69 6.95
CA GLU A 444 -4.42 -8.18 7.05
C GLU A 444 -5.32 -7.58 5.95
N ASN A 445 -5.22 -6.26 5.74
CA ASN A 445 -5.95 -5.58 4.68
C ASN A 445 -5.46 -5.96 3.28
N PHE A 446 -4.17 -6.29 3.13
CA PHE A 446 -3.60 -6.73 1.85
C PHE A 446 -4.18 -8.08 1.44
N GLU A 447 -4.28 -9.03 2.36
CA GLU A 447 -4.90 -10.34 2.11
C GLU A 447 -6.35 -10.20 1.64
N TRP A 448 -7.14 -9.33 2.29
CA TRP A 448 -8.50 -9.02 1.84
C TRP A 448 -8.51 -8.41 0.43
N CYS A 449 -7.59 -7.48 0.13
CA CYS A 449 -7.49 -6.89 -1.19
C CYS A 449 -7.13 -7.93 -2.27
N GLN A 450 -6.23 -8.86 -1.95
CA GLN A 450 -5.75 -9.90 -2.86
C GLN A 450 -6.85 -10.93 -3.17
N ASP A 451 -7.55 -11.42 -2.14
CA ASP A 451 -8.69 -12.34 -2.27
C ASP A 451 -9.77 -11.76 -3.21
N LYS A 452 -10.13 -10.49 -3.00
CA LYS A 452 -11.20 -9.83 -3.76
C LYS A 452 -10.78 -9.31 -5.13
N ASN A 453 -9.50 -9.40 -5.52
CA ASN A 453 -8.92 -8.68 -6.67
C ASN A 453 -9.41 -7.21 -6.67
N PHE A 454 -9.18 -6.52 -5.55
CA PHE A 454 -9.58 -5.15 -5.29
C PHE A 454 -9.05 -4.16 -6.35
N LEU A 455 -9.94 -3.32 -6.88
CA LEU A 455 -9.58 -2.18 -7.72
C LEU A 455 -9.43 -0.93 -6.85
N ALA A 456 -8.36 -0.17 -7.09
CA ALA A 456 -8.09 1.06 -6.34
C ALA A 456 -9.20 2.12 -6.51
N PHE A 457 -9.96 2.04 -7.59
CA PHE A 457 -11.12 2.87 -7.88
C PHE A 457 -12.13 2.07 -8.71
N GLN A 458 -13.41 2.45 -8.69
CA GLN A 458 -14.45 1.81 -9.51
C GLN A 458 -15.52 2.85 -9.86
N LEU A 459 -15.97 2.85 -11.11
CA LEU A 459 -17.04 3.71 -11.60
C LEU A 459 -18.42 3.03 -11.46
N PRO A 460 -19.52 3.78 -11.36
CA PRO A 460 -20.87 3.21 -11.40
C PRO A 460 -21.20 2.70 -12.81
N LYS A 461 -22.23 1.85 -12.93
CA LYS A 461 -22.65 1.20 -14.19
C LYS A 461 -22.68 2.17 -15.35
N LYS A 462 -23.35 3.31 -15.16
CA LYS A 462 -23.54 4.33 -16.19
C LYS A 462 -22.22 4.83 -16.79
N GLU A 463 -21.19 4.97 -15.97
CA GLU A 463 -19.87 5.46 -16.39
C GLU A 463 -18.94 4.34 -16.88
N CYS A 464 -19.21 3.10 -16.48
CA CYS A 464 -18.62 1.88 -17.04
C CYS A 464 -19.21 1.48 -18.41
N THR A 465 -20.28 2.15 -18.85
CA THR A 465 -21.00 1.82 -20.09
C THR A 465 -20.72 2.83 -21.18
N LEU A 466 -20.30 2.35 -22.35
CA LEU A 466 -20.20 3.12 -23.58
C LEU A 466 -21.52 3.04 -24.35
N PHE A 467 -22.15 4.18 -24.59
CA PHE A 467 -23.42 4.29 -25.30
C PHE A 467 -23.20 4.70 -26.76
N ASN A 468 -24.14 4.32 -27.64
CA ASN A 468 -24.22 4.75 -29.04
C ASN A 468 -22.95 4.43 -29.87
N ARG A 469 -22.28 3.31 -29.56
CA ARG A 469 -21.09 2.84 -30.29
C ARG A 469 -21.40 1.76 -31.32
N ILE A 470 -22.49 1.03 -31.11
CA ILE A 470 -22.85 -0.15 -31.90
C ILE A 470 -24.34 -0.14 -32.11
N ASN A 471 -24.74 -0.45 -33.34
CA ASN A 471 -26.11 -0.72 -33.71
C ASN A 471 -26.23 -2.21 -34.08
N ILE A 472 -26.98 -2.97 -33.28
CA ILE A 472 -27.29 -4.38 -33.55
C ILE A 472 -28.80 -4.44 -33.80
N ASP A 473 -29.20 -4.99 -34.94
CA ASP A 473 -30.61 -5.15 -35.34
C ASP A 473 -31.40 -3.81 -35.37
N GLY A 474 -30.75 -2.68 -35.70
CA GLY A 474 -31.39 -1.37 -35.71
C GLY A 474 -31.41 -0.66 -34.36
N GLU A 475 -30.97 -1.30 -33.27
CA GLU A 475 -30.95 -0.73 -31.93
C GLU A 475 -29.53 -0.43 -31.43
N ASP A 476 -29.36 0.72 -30.77
CA ASP A 476 -28.09 1.05 -30.11
C ASP A 476 -27.87 0.15 -28.89
N LEU A 477 -26.85 -0.70 -28.96
CA LEU A 477 -26.48 -1.61 -27.87
C LEU A 477 -25.39 -0.98 -27.00
N PRO A 478 -25.66 -0.71 -25.70
CA PRO A 478 -24.64 -0.22 -24.78
C PRO A 478 -23.62 -1.32 -24.44
N ILE A 479 -22.34 -0.96 -24.38
CA ILE A 479 -21.25 -1.90 -24.04
C ILE A 479 -20.74 -1.59 -22.64
N PHE A 480 -20.77 -2.58 -21.75
CA PHE A 480 -20.35 -2.45 -20.36
C PHE A 480 -18.98 -3.11 -20.11
N LEU A 481 -18.14 -2.37 -19.40
CA LEU A 481 -16.85 -2.84 -18.90
C LEU A 481 -16.69 -2.48 -17.43
N ALA A 482 -16.76 -3.48 -16.55
CA ALA A 482 -16.78 -3.28 -15.10
C ALA A 482 -15.52 -2.57 -14.59
N SER A 483 -14.36 -2.94 -15.13
CA SER A 483 -13.08 -2.34 -14.72
C SER A 483 -12.78 -1.00 -15.38
N SER A 484 -13.57 -0.56 -16.38
CA SER A 484 -13.43 0.72 -17.11
C SER A 484 -11.96 1.07 -17.42
N PHE A 485 -11.50 2.30 -17.14
CA PHE A 485 -10.12 2.75 -17.34
C PHE A 485 -9.15 2.39 -16.19
N ILE A 486 -9.63 1.74 -15.12
CA ILE A 486 -8.82 1.49 -13.91
C ILE A 486 -7.90 0.29 -14.10
N LEU A 487 -6.59 0.50 -13.95
CA LEU A 487 -5.60 -0.57 -14.11
C LEU A 487 -5.54 -1.49 -12.86
N PRO A 488 -5.38 -2.82 -13.07
CA PRO A 488 -5.30 -3.80 -11.98
C PRO A 488 -4.09 -3.58 -11.06
N ILE A 489 -4.16 -4.15 -9.85
CA ILE A 489 -3.03 -4.19 -8.91
C ILE A 489 -2.14 -5.40 -9.21
N ASN A 490 -0.83 -5.22 -9.07
CA ASN A 490 0.14 -6.31 -9.07
C ASN A 490 0.37 -6.77 -7.62
N TYR A 491 -0.36 -7.80 -7.19
CA TYR A 491 -0.30 -8.31 -5.82
C TYR A 491 1.04 -8.97 -5.50
N GLU A 492 1.73 -9.58 -6.48
CA GLU A 492 3.07 -10.11 -6.30
C GLU A 492 4.11 -9.02 -6.04
N GLU A 493 3.99 -7.88 -6.71
CA GLU A 493 4.83 -6.71 -6.44
C GLU A 493 4.49 -6.08 -5.08
N ALA A 494 3.21 -5.85 -4.81
CA ALA A 494 2.76 -5.27 -3.53
C ALA A 494 3.12 -6.16 -2.33
N ARG A 495 3.08 -7.49 -2.47
CA ARG A 495 3.53 -8.43 -1.44
C ARG A 495 5.03 -8.29 -1.17
N ARG A 496 5.85 -8.26 -2.23
CA ARG A 496 7.30 -8.04 -2.10
C ARG A 496 7.63 -6.71 -1.43
N GLU A 497 6.89 -5.65 -1.72
CA GLU A 497 7.07 -4.35 -1.03
C GLU A 497 6.74 -4.42 0.47
N LEU A 498 5.68 -5.14 0.85
CA LEU A 498 5.32 -5.35 2.25
C LEU A 498 6.36 -6.21 2.99
N ASP A 499 6.80 -7.30 2.38
CA ASP A 499 7.84 -8.18 2.94
C ASP A 499 9.18 -7.42 3.08
N PHE A 500 9.52 -6.57 2.11
CA PHE A 500 10.68 -5.68 2.22
C PHE A 500 10.58 -4.74 3.43
N MET A 501 9.43 -4.09 3.64
CA MET A 501 9.23 -3.23 4.81
C MET A 501 9.35 -3.99 6.14
N TYR A 502 8.85 -5.23 6.19
CA TYR A 502 8.99 -6.09 7.37
C TYR A 502 10.45 -6.41 7.67
N ASN A 503 11.22 -6.77 6.66
CA ASN A 503 12.66 -7.01 6.80
C ASN A 503 13.41 -5.74 7.21
N GLU A 504 13.04 -4.59 6.65
CA GLU A 504 13.63 -3.30 6.99
C GLU A 504 13.36 -2.91 8.45
N LEU A 505 12.13 -3.13 8.94
CA LEU A 505 11.78 -2.95 10.35
C LEU A 505 12.70 -3.77 11.26
N ASN A 506 12.89 -5.06 10.96
CA ASN A 506 13.74 -5.94 11.76
C ASN A 506 15.21 -5.50 11.74
N SER A 507 15.70 -5.08 10.57
CA SER A 507 17.05 -4.51 10.43
C SER A 507 17.24 -3.26 11.28
N LEU A 508 16.29 -2.32 11.24
CA LEU A 508 16.35 -1.08 12.03
C LEU A 508 16.24 -1.34 13.53
N LYS A 509 15.45 -2.33 13.97
CA LYS A 509 15.42 -2.75 15.37
C LYS A 509 16.78 -3.26 15.83
N SER A 510 17.42 -4.12 15.03
CA SER A 510 18.77 -4.60 15.34
C SER A 510 19.79 -3.46 15.40
N GLN A 511 19.71 -2.49 14.48
CA GLN A 511 20.59 -1.31 14.49
C GLN A 511 20.37 -0.46 15.74
N PHE A 512 19.11 -0.23 16.12
CA PHE A 512 18.75 0.50 17.34
C PHE A 512 19.29 -0.17 18.60
N ASP A 513 19.14 -1.50 18.73
CA ASP A 513 19.64 -2.27 19.87
C ASP A 513 21.18 -2.17 19.99
N ILE A 514 21.90 -2.25 18.86
CA ILE A 514 23.36 -2.08 18.82
C ILE A 514 23.73 -0.66 19.26
N GLN A 515 23.04 0.35 18.74
CA GLN A 515 23.38 1.74 19.03
C GLN A 515 23.07 2.13 20.48
N GLN A 516 22.02 1.56 21.07
CA GLN A 516 21.75 1.68 22.49
C GLN A 516 22.91 1.11 23.32
N ARG A 517 23.39 -0.09 23.01
CA ARG A 517 24.55 -0.70 23.69
C ARG A 517 25.82 0.15 23.53
N ILE A 518 26.08 0.67 22.35
CA ILE A 518 27.23 1.57 22.09
C ILE A 518 27.13 2.84 22.94
N ASN A 519 25.93 3.43 23.07
CA ASN A 519 25.75 4.62 23.91
C ASN A 519 25.93 4.30 25.41
N GLU A 520 25.45 3.15 25.86
CA GLU A 520 25.71 2.66 27.23
C GLU A 520 27.21 2.42 27.48
N GLU A 521 27.96 1.92 26.50
CA GLU A 521 29.41 1.78 26.59
C GLU A 521 30.14 3.13 26.57
N ARG A 522 29.75 4.05 25.68
CA ARG A 522 30.33 5.41 25.61
C ARG A 522 30.15 6.15 26.92
N THR A 523 28.96 6.11 27.52
CA THR A 523 28.70 6.77 28.80
C THR A 523 29.54 6.19 29.94
N LYS A 524 29.75 4.86 29.96
CA LYS A 524 30.70 4.21 30.89
C LYS A 524 32.15 4.63 30.64
N ILE A 525 32.58 4.72 29.37
CA ILE A 525 33.93 5.17 29.02
C ILE A 525 34.13 6.64 29.43
N GLU A 526 33.14 7.50 29.22
CA GLU A 526 33.19 8.90 29.64
C GLU A 526 33.26 9.06 31.16
N SER A 527 32.53 8.24 31.93
CA SER A 527 32.62 8.24 33.39
C SER A 527 34.02 7.79 33.85
N ILE A 528 34.55 6.71 33.28
CA ILE A 528 35.91 6.24 33.56
C ILE A 528 36.95 7.31 33.19
N ARG A 529 36.79 7.97 32.04
CA ARG A 529 37.70 9.05 31.61
C ARG A 529 37.68 10.24 32.58
N LYS A 530 36.50 10.61 33.08
CA LYS A 530 36.38 11.66 34.11
C LYS A 530 37.10 11.26 35.39
N GLU A 531 36.90 10.02 35.86
CA GLU A 531 37.61 9.49 37.04
C GLU A 531 39.13 9.51 36.86
N ILE A 532 39.65 9.06 35.72
CA ILE A 532 41.08 9.10 35.40
C ILE A 532 41.61 10.53 35.38
N SER A 533 40.88 11.47 34.76
CA SER A 533 41.31 12.87 34.70
C SER A 533 41.41 13.52 36.08
N GLN A 534 40.48 13.20 36.99
CA GLN A 534 40.53 13.65 38.38
C GLN A 534 41.72 13.04 39.12
N HIS A 535 41.96 11.73 38.92
CA HIS A 535 43.10 11.05 39.54
C HIS A 535 44.45 11.63 39.09
N ASN A 536 44.62 11.91 37.79
CA ASN A 536 45.85 12.51 37.27
C ASN A 536 46.09 13.93 37.80
N GLY A 537 45.03 14.73 37.95
CA GLY A 537 45.12 16.06 38.57
C GLY A 537 45.68 15.99 39.99
N ASN A 538 45.15 15.07 40.80
CA ASN A 538 45.60 14.85 42.18
C ASN A 538 47.08 14.42 42.23
N GLN A 539 47.54 13.59 41.27
CA GLN A 539 48.95 13.16 41.21
C GLN A 539 49.91 14.31 40.91
N ILE A 540 49.56 15.21 39.98
CA ILE A 540 50.37 16.39 39.63
C ILE A 540 50.51 17.32 40.85
N GLU A 541 49.44 17.50 41.61
CA GLU A 541 49.45 18.33 42.81
C GLU A 541 50.39 17.76 43.89
N ILE A 542 50.34 16.44 44.14
CA ILE A 542 51.25 15.76 45.08
C ILE A 542 52.71 15.90 44.64
N LEU A 543 53.02 15.70 43.35
CA LEU A 543 54.38 15.80 42.83
C LEU A 543 54.93 17.23 42.95
N SER A 544 54.09 18.24 42.74
CA SER A 544 54.45 19.66 42.89
C SER A 544 54.80 20.00 44.34
N ILE A 545 54.04 19.49 45.31
CA ILE A 545 54.33 19.65 46.74
C ILE A 545 55.64 18.95 47.10
N PHE A 546 55.89 17.75 46.58
CA PHE A 546 57.14 17.02 46.81
C PHE A 546 58.37 17.76 46.27
N ALA A 547 58.28 18.30 45.06
CA ALA A 547 59.36 19.11 44.48
C ALA A 547 59.67 20.36 45.31
N ALA A 548 58.64 21.04 45.84
CA ALA A 548 58.81 22.19 46.73
C ALA A 548 59.54 21.82 48.03
N ILE A 549 59.27 20.63 48.60
CA ILE A 549 59.98 20.11 49.79
C ILE A 549 61.46 19.91 49.50
N VAL A 550 61.79 19.25 48.39
CA VAL A 550 63.19 18.97 48.02
C VAL A 550 63.95 20.27 47.78
N LEU A 551 63.36 21.21 47.05
CA LEU A 551 63.98 22.52 46.78
C LEU A 551 64.18 23.32 48.06
N PHE A 552 63.19 23.29 48.95
CA PHE A 552 63.27 23.89 50.28
C PHE A 552 64.39 23.26 51.11
N ALA A 553 64.50 21.93 51.15
CA ALA A 553 65.55 21.23 51.90
C ALA A 553 66.95 21.60 51.41
N ILE A 554 67.16 21.62 50.09
CA ILE A 554 68.45 21.99 49.47
C ILE A 554 68.82 23.45 49.78
N GLY A 555 67.86 24.38 49.67
CA GLY A 555 68.11 25.80 49.99
C GLY A 555 68.48 26.03 51.46
N ASN A 556 67.95 25.21 52.36
CA ASN A 556 68.29 25.29 53.79
C ASN A 556 69.66 24.68 54.12
N ILE A 557 70.10 23.64 53.41
CA ILE A 557 71.46 23.09 53.61
C ILE A 557 72.52 24.19 53.40
N GLN A 558 72.35 25.07 52.42
CA GLN A 558 73.25 26.20 52.17
C GLN A 558 73.24 27.26 53.28
N LEU A 559 72.14 27.40 54.02
CA LEU A 559 72.03 28.33 55.15
C LEU A 559 72.70 27.77 56.42
N TYR A 560 72.82 26.44 56.52
CA TYR A 560 73.46 25.77 57.66
C TYR A 560 74.96 26.08 57.76
N ASP A 561 75.64 26.25 56.63
CA ASP A 561 77.07 26.60 56.58
C ASP A 561 77.37 27.98 57.20
N ASN A 562 76.36 28.85 57.38
CA ASN A 562 76.50 30.18 57.98
C ASN A 562 76.19 30.22 59.48
N VAL A 563 76.04 29.06 60.13
CA VAL A 563 75.67 28.96 61.54
C VAL A 563 76.91 28.73 62.41
N GLU A 564 77.34 29.78 63.12
CA GLU A 564 78.58 29.74 63.92
C GLU A 564 78.38 29.29 65.37
N ASN A 565 77.14 29.36 65.90
CA ASN A 565 76.85 29.08 67.31
C ASN A 565 75.89 27.89 67.52
N PHE A 566 76.13 27.09 68.57
CA PHE A 566 75.28 25.92 68.90
C PHE A 566 73.80 26.28 69.08
N SER A 567 73.49 27.39 69.75
CA SER A 567 72.10 27.86 69.93
C SER A 567 71.44 28.26 68.61
N GLN A 568 72.20 28.83 67.66
CA GLN A 568 71.70 29.16 66.33
C GLN A 568 71.47 27.89 65.50
N ALA A 569 72.32 26.86 65.64
CA ALA A 569 72.13 25.56 64.99
C ALA A 569 70.88 24.84 65.52
N MET A 570 70.65 24.90 66.83
CA MET A 570 69.45 24.33 67.45
C MET A 570 68.18 25.05 66.96
N LEU A 571 68.19 26.39 66.93
CA LEU A 571 67.07 27.18 66.41
C LEU A 571 66.81 26.89 64.92
N PHE A 572 67.89 26.79 64.12
CA PHE A 572 67.80 26.43 62.72
C PHE A 572 67.17 25.04 62.53
N MET A 573 67.62 24.03 63.28
CA MET A 573 67.05 22.68 63.24
C MET A 573 65.57 22.65 63.63
N VAL A 574 65.15 23.46 64.61
CA VAL A 574 63.74 23.56 65.01
C VAL A 574 62.89 24.22 63.92
N VAL A 575 63.36 25.31 63.32
CA VAL A 575 62.66 25.99 62.20
C VAL A 575 62.61 25.10 60.96
N PHE A 576 63.67 24.35 60.69
CA PHE A 576 63.74 23.38 59.60
C PHE A 576 62.78 22.21 59.81
N ALA A 577 62.77 21.60 60.99
CA ALA A 577 61.82 20.54 61.33
C ALA A 577 60.37 21.03 61.30
N PHE A 578 60.13 22.26 61.77
CA PHE A 578 58.83 22.90 61.71
C PHE A 578 58.36 23.07 60.27
N SER A 579 59.15 23.70 59.40
CA SER A 579 58.80 23.89 57.98
C SER A 579 58.56 22.56 57.23
N LEU A 580 59.34 21.51 57.48
CA LEU A 580 59.05 20.15 56.98
C LEU A 580 57.71 19.61 57.50
N GLY A 581 57.39 19.85 58.77
CA GLY A 581 56.08 19.54 59.36
C GLY A 581 54.93 20.23 58.63
N LEU A 582 55.12 21.48 58.18
CA LEU A 582 54.14 22.23 57.39
C LEU A 582 53.88 21.56 56.05
N PHE A 583 54.93 21.13 55.36
CA PHE A 583 54.80 20.43 54.10
C PHE A 583 54.10 19.07 54.23
N VAL A 584 54.40 18.30 55.28
CA VAL A 584 53.70 17.04 55.57
C VAL A 584 52.22 17.30 55.86
N LEU A 585 51.89 18.38 56.57
CA LEU A 585 50.51 18.80 56.81
C LEU A 585 49.81 19.20 55.50
N CYS A 586 50.49 19.92 54.60
CA CYS A 586 49.97 20.26 53.27
C CYS A 586 49.72 19.00 52.43
N ILE A 587 50.65 18.04 52.39
CA ILE A 587 50.44 16.74 51.71
C ILE A 587 49.24 16.02 52.30
N TYR A 588 49.15 15.95 53.63
CA TYR A 588 48.05 15.28 54.33
C TYR A 588 46.69 15.93 54.06
N VAL A 589 46.65 17.27 53.96
CA VAL A 589 45.44 18.01 53.57
C VAL A 589 45.08 17.70 52.12
N VAL A 590 46.01 17.82 51.17
CA VAL A 590 45.74 17.62 49.74
C VAL A 590 45.39 16.17 49.39
N THR A 591 46.08 15.18 50.00
CA THR A 591 45.78 13.76 49.78
C THR A 591 44.45 13.31 50.40
N ARG A 592 43.92 14.04 51.39
CA ARG A 592 42.72 13.64 52.14
C ARG A 592 41.50 14.53 51.91
N TYR A 593 41.67 15.76 51.42
CA TYR A 593 40.58 16.62 50.98
C TYR A 593 40.05 16.14 49.63
N GLY A 594 39.05 15.29 49.73
CA GLY A 594 38.31 14.73 48.59
C GLY A 594 37.41 13.58 49.00
N THR A 595 37.66 12.93 50.15
CA THR A 595 36.93 11.70 50.53
C THR A 595 36.36 11.64 51.95
N ARG A 596 36.72 12.51 52.91
CA ARG A 596 36.12 12.49 54.28
C ARG A 596 35.96 13.87 54.94
N ARG A 597 34.89 14.04 55.74
CA ARG A 597 34.64 15.22 56.60
C ARG A 597 35.72 15.37 57.66
N ILE A 598 36.17 16.60 57.88
CA ILE A 598 37.18 16.99 58.88
C ILE A 598 36.69 16.59 60.28
N THR A 599 37.45 15.75 61.00
CA THR A 599 37.12 15.38 62.38
C THR A 599 37.74 16.37 63.39
N PRO A 600 37.24 16.46 64.64
CA PRO A 600 37.75 17.38 65.66
C PRO A 600 39.26 17.25 65.93
N LEU A 601 39.83 16.06 65.74
CA LEU A 601 41.26 15.80 65.87
C LEU A 601 42.11 16.64 64.88
N HIS A 602 41.59 16.90 63.67
CA HIS A 602 42.29 17.72 62.67
C HIS A 602 42.38 19.17 63.09
N TRP A 603 41.28 19.70 63.66
CA TRP A 603 41.27 21.03 64.25
C TRP A 603 42.24 21.13 65.42
N LEU A 604 42.34 20.08 66.24
CA LEU A 604 43.30 20.02 67.33
C LEU A 604 44.75 20.05 66.82
N ILE A 605 45.09 19.28 65.77
CA ILE A 605 46.42 19.32 65.15
C ILE A 605 46.71 20.71 64.58
N PHE A 606 45.77 21.33 63.87
CA PHE A 606 45.94 22.67 63.31
C PHE A 606 46.14 23.73 64.40
N ILE A 607 45.31 23.70 65.45
CA ILE A 607 45.44 24.60 66.60
C ILE A 607 46.76 24.37 67.34
N SER A 608 47.21 23.13 67.49
CA SER A 608 48.50 22.84 68.13
C SER A 608 49.68 23.41 67.32
N TYR A 609 49.58 23.37 65.99
CA TYR A 609 50.59 23.88 65.09
C TYR A 609 50.64 25.42 65.14
N VAL A 610 49.48 26.08 65.18
CA VAL A 610 49.35 27.54 65.37
C VAL A 610 49.82 27.97 66.78
N GLY A 611 49.55 27.15 67.81
CA GLY A 611 50.08 27.39 69.15
C GLY A 611 51.61 27.35 69.17
N PHE A 612 52.20 26.38 68.47
CA PHE A 612 53.64 26.22 68.36
C PHE A 612 54.31 27.37 67.57
N THR A 613 53.67 27.90 66.51
CA THR A 613 54.21 29.09 65.81
C THR A 613 54.25 30.33 66.68
N ILE A 614 53.20 30.56 67.47
CA ILE A 614 53.15 31.70 68.40
C ILE A 614 54.28 31.58 69.43
N LEU A 615 54.51 30.37 69.95
CA LEU A 615 55.54 30.09 70.95
C LEU A 615 56.97 30.25 70.39
N LEU A 616 57.23 29.77 69.17
CA LEU A 616 58.48 30.02 68.44
C LEU A 616 58.70 31.50 68.15
N GLY A 617 57.64 32.22 67.74
CA GLY A 617 57.68 33.66 67.50
C GLY A 617 58.02 34.46 68.75
N SER A 618 57.42 34.13 69.89
CA SER A 618 57.75 34.77 71.18
C SER A 618 59.20 34.49 71.61
N ALA A 619 59.69 33.25 71.45
CA ALA A 619 61.07 32.90 71.79
C ALA A 619 62.11 33.65 70.92
N LEU A 620 61.79 33.92 69.66
CA LEU A 620 62.62 34.72 68.76
C LEU A 620 62.62 36.21 69.13
N ILE A 621 61.49 36.76 69.58
CA ILE A 621 61.36 38.16 70.01
C ILE A 621 62.12 38.41 71.32
N ASP A 622 62.04 37.49 72.28
CA ASP A 622 62.81 37.60 73.53
C ASP A 622 64.33 37.52 73.28
N SER A 623 64.78 36.71 72.31
CA SER A 623 66.21 36.64 71.93
C SER A 623 66.77 37.94 71.33
N LYS A 624 65.91 38.84 70.84
CA LYS A 624 66.30 40.13 70.23
C LYS A 624 66.45 41.27 71.24
N GLN A 625 66.01 41.11 72.50
CA GLN A 625 66.09 42.17 73.50
C GLN A 625 67.46 42.26 74.22
N GLU A 626 68.34 41.27 74.05
CA GLU A 626 69.74 41.34 74.52
C GLU A 626 70.71 41.76 73.40
N LYS A 627 70.83 43.08 73.17
CA LYS A 627 72.05 43.85 72.78
C LYS A 627 71.69 45.10 71.97
N TYR A 628 71.91 46.28 72.56
CA TYR A 628 72.87 47.32 72.11
C TYR A 628 72.63 48.67 72.82
N PRO A 629 73.66 49.30 73.44
CA PRO A 629 73.65 50.71 73.86
C PRO A 629 74.07 51.67 72.71
N LYS A 630 73.75 52.96 72.88
CA LYS A 630 73.89 54.09 71.93
C LYS A 630 75.31 54.70 71.83
N SER A 631 75.48 55.49 70.75
CA SER A 631 76.48 56.55 70.47
C SER A 631 77.74 56.08 69.70
N ASN A 632 78.33 56.77 68.71
CA ASN A 632 78.36 58.18 68.27
C ASN A 632 78.62 58.31 66.75
N LYS A 633 78.21 59.44 66.16
CA LYS A 633 78.64 59.98 64.84
C LYS A 633 80.07 60.58 64.96
N PRO A 634 80.89 60.76 63.89
CA PRO A 634 80.60 61.75 62.82
C PRO A 634 81.15 61.47 61.40
N SER A 635 80.67 62.29 60.43
CA SER A 635 81.31 62.86 59.20
C SER A 635 82.32 62.01 58.40
N SER A 636 82.36 61.94 57.07
CA SER A 636 81.85 62.78 55.98
C SER A 636 82.35 62.18 54.64
N GLN A 637 81.82 62.71 53.52
CA GLN A 637 82.38 62.71 52.15
C GLN A 637 82.12 61.53 51.19
N VAL A 638 81.46 61.91 50.09
CA VAL A 638 81.37 61.27 48.76
C VAL A 638 82.59 61.73 47.93
N PRO A 639 83.23 60.87 47.11
CA PRO A 639 82.97 60.82 45.66
C PRO A 639 82.97 59.37 45.11
N ASN A 640 81.97 58.93 44.34
CA ASN A 640 81.77 59.18 42.90
C ASN A 640 82.93 58.68 42.00
N LYS A 641 82.74 57.54 41.30
CA LYS A 641 82.85 57.44 39.82
C LYS A 641 82.81 56.00 39.28
N LYS A 642 81.93 55.84 38.29
CA LYS A 642 82.16 55.27 36.94
C LYS A 642 82.50 53.78 36.83
N ASP A 643 81.63 53.02 36.17
CA ASP A 643 81.71 52.65 34.73
C ASP A 643 81.98 51.12 34.76
N LYS A 644 81.44 50.24 33.91
CA LYS A 644 80.77 50.37 32.63
C LYS A 644 80.32 48.96 32.20
N THR A 645 79.16 48.90 31.56
CA THR A 645 78.84 48.14 30.33
C THR A 645 79.16 46.64 30.25
N TYR A 646 78.11 45.82 30.13
CA TYR A 646 77.58 45.19 28.89
C TYR A 646 78.15 43.80 28.58
N VAL A 647 77.25 42.88 28.25
CA VAL A 647 77.11 42.09 27.00
C VAL A 647 76.52 40.73 27.40
N ASP A 648 75.23 40.46 27.23
CA ASP A 648 74.45 40.17 26.00
C ASP A 648 74.50 38.69 25.57
N LYS A 649 73.29 38.16 25.28
CA LYS A 649 72.92 36.97 24.48
C LYS A 649 73.26 35.59 25.08
N LYS A 650 72.34 34.62 25.07
CA LYS A 650 71.23 34.35 24.15
C LYS A 650 70.17 33.49 24.84
#